data_AF-A0A075ACG2-F1
#
_entry.id   AF-A0A075ACG2-F1
#
_cell.length_a   1.000
_cell.length_b   1.000
_cell.length_c   1.000
_cell.angle_alpha   90.00
_cell.angle_beta   90.00
_cell.angle_gamma   90.00
#
_symmetry.space_group_name_H-M   'P 1'
#
loop_
_entity.id
_entity.type
_entity.pdbx_description
1 polymer ?
#
loop_
_entity_poly.entity_id
_entity_poly.type
_entity_poly.pdbx_seq_one_letter_code
_entity_poly.pdbx_strand_id
1 'polypeptide(L)'
;MRRPGAVHSVTWKHHKREIQLGSRTKFVCFHLRIHKSHREMIRDLRSSVILRLLIVGLSIATRDVGKDYQPYFHMWWLRQPAEYRNTVHELVCAGRLQFANGGWTMSDEATVYYGDDTDQLTRGRYLLRQLFGKCGLPRTAWQIDTFGHARDRADLMAQAGYDSLIFQRAHFQEKFQRARNRTLQFLWDTREQMGTKARQLFTHIFSGTYCYPRDISFDDGSIFISEDATELAVFTEILEEMEEAYETNHLLLPMGCDFSYKNANITFRNVDRLIQQFNGRTLGPRRTGSTPHQPVTRWEEYYNDSVDDILNSVISELIGNSEYRFTYVEMTYFHMWWLRQPAEYRNTVHELVCAGRLQFANGGWTMSDEATVYYGDDIDQLTRGRYLLRQLFGKCGLPRTAWQIDTFGHARDRADLMAQAGYDSLIFQRAHFQEKFQRARNRTLQFLWDTREQMGTKARQLFTHIFSGTYCYPRDISFDDGSIFISEDATELAVFTEILEEMEEAYETNHLLLPMGCDFSYKNANITFRNVDRLIQQFNGRTLGPYKQTNWFYSTPACYTLAVNRELEKLGRLNRRFDDFFPYSDRESNYWVGFYTSRPALKAYVRQSSALLTAVEQLNVLLLDNAKSTPIDHLRQELGVLQHHDAITGTEKQYVANDYIRRLYDASQTCQNIFSEALGHLSGGTQLAVFCNYLNLSVCPETVVADSQYSFTVTLYNPLGWSLEDMLWVRIPVHVPDSGTQFEIVNVENPTQFSFTYQLLPVLDRTWLIPEREPLDGKANMELIFSPVQDGHRLTALGFSTFNVTARRSMKEGSGYAFGEKIFDRKSSHMQFFLGHNERNIILWVKHMTSGKRFKILIEMMYYDSDTEYKPSGAYVFTPKSQTEAFHFGMPFVTVTRGSCVHEITARYASWATLVARHFTDQKVEVEWTVGPISDQGNTVSREVIVRYTVEGVPEIFPSTPGEFFTDSAGRRLIRRIRKTESDTNMTDSIAVNYYPVVNRILLKGRKPPVTRGQESHDRMGEQKKDLPALAFAVYTDRPQGGTSLKDGQIELMVHRRLVRDDNLGVHEILMENGIGGDGLIVRGQHWIHLDLQSVVLNRDREFATRVTKPPIIFFNKRRSSAPIDPHTLSWSGLNSSLPYHIHLLNLVAWPLTETEIEKKQQLLIRLENFQKSYTKGPPMRRRPYLLHLSWLFSRIHIHNCTELNLTADQSINSPLTQQLHWPGSDLNDQATGSNSNVIQRRLNEVTLRLHPETIHTFLCAFQRT
;
A
#
# COMPACT_ATOMS: atom_id res chain seq x y z
N MET A 1 -29.59 -2.62 -45.08
CA MET A 1 -31.07 -2.59 -45.16
C MET A 1 -31.60 -3.87 -44.55
N ARG A 2 -32.60 -3.74 -43.65
CA ARG A 2 -33.62 -4.73 -43.26
C ARG A 2 -33.20 -6.03 -42.51
N ARG A 3 -33.34 -5.95 -41.16
CA ARG A 3 -34.14 -6.85 -40.28
C ARG A 3 -35.46 -7.35 -40.96
N PRO A 4 -36.31 -8.22 -40.35
CA PRO A 4 -36.13 -9.38 -39.43
C PRO A 4 -37.20 -10.51 -39.62
N GLY A 5 -37.23 -11.52 -38.74
CA GLY A 5 -38.49 -12.20 -38.30
C GLY A 5 -38.35 -13.70 -38.01
N ALA A 6 -38.06 -14.20 -36.79
CA ALA A 6 -38.89 -14.35 -35.58
C ALA A 6 -39.90 -15.54 -35.60
N VAL A 7 -39.79 -16.58 -34.72
CA VAL A 7 -40.97 -17.47 -34.32
C VAL A 7 -41.18 -17.81 -32.81
N HIS A 8 -42.43 -17.65 -32.32
CA HIS A 8 -42.91 -17.72 -30.91
C HIS A 8 -42.87 -19.15 -30.35
N SER A 9 -42.09 -19.39 -29.29
CA SER A 9 -42.56 -19.49 -27.91
C SER A 9 -43.91 -20.22 -27.58
N VAL A 10 -43.89 -21.51 -27.08
CA VAL A 10 -44.77 -22.15 -26.01
C VAL A 10 -43.94 -23.06 -25.01
N THR A 11 -44.25 -23.15 -23.67
CA THR A 11 -43.56 -23.84 -22.52
C THR A 11 -44.27 -25.16 -22.09
N TRP A 12 -43.63 -25.88 -21.15
CA TRP A 12 -43.96 -27.18 -20.57
C TRP A 12 -44.19 -27.19 -19.04
N LYS A 13 -44.69 -28.33 -18.52
CA LYS A 13 -44.68 -28.74 -17.09
C LYS A 13 -44.18 -30.19 -16.87
N HIS A 14 -43.73 -30.45 -15.63
CA HIS A 14 -42.74 -31.41 -15.07
C HIS A 14 -43.07 -32.91 -14.89
N HIS A 15 -42.02 -33.76 -14.73
CA HIS A 15 -41.69 -34.52 -13.48
C HIS A 15 -40.28 -35.19 -13.46
N LYS A 16 -39.77 -35.50 -12.24
CA LYS A 16 -38.37 -35.79 -11.80
C LYS A 16 -37.92 -37.28 -11.83
N ARG A 17 -36.62 -37.56 -12.06
CA ARG A 17 -35.69 -38.45 -11.27
C ARG A 17 -34.24 -38.38 -11.81
N GLU A 18 -33.25 -38.34 -10.92
CA GLU A 18 -31.79 -38.18 -11.17
C GLU A 18 -31.06 -39.49 -11.52
N ILE A 19 -30.16 -39.46 -12.49
CA ILE A 19 -29.06 -40.44 -12.68
C ILE A 19 -27.73 -39.70 -12.90
N GLN A 20 -26.66 -40.10 -12.18
CA GLN A 20 -25.29 -39.62 -12.35
C GLN A 20 -24.52 -40.41 -13.44
N LEU A 21 -23.72 -39.69 -14.24
CA LEU A 21 -22.90 -40.23 -15.34
C LEU A 21 -21.43 -39.85 -15.16
N GLY A 22 -20.52 -40.83 -15.31
CA GLY A 22 -19.06 -40.65 -15.25
C GLY A 22 -18.46 -39.85 -16.43
N SER A 23 -17.20 -39.46 -16.26
CA SER A 23 -16.43 -38.45 -17.00
C SER A 23 -16.24 -38.69 -18.51
N ARG A 24 -16.69 -37.71 -19.31
CA ARG A 24 -16.06 -37.07 -20.50
C ARG A 24 -17.01 -35.95 -20.98
N THR A 25 -16.44 -34.89 -21.56
CA THR A 25 -16.99 -33.53 -21.72
C THR A 25 -18.52 -33.46 -21.90
N LYS A 26 -19.19 -32.75 -20.99
CA LYS A 26 -20.64 -32.55 -21.01
C LYS A 26 -20.89 -31.07 -21.28
N PHE A 27 -21.72 -30.77 -22.27
CA PHE A 27 -22.24 -29.44 -22.53
C PHE A 27 -23.77 -29.50 -22.46
N VAL A 28 -24.38 -28.47 -21.88
CA VAL A 28 -25.82 -28.23 -21.90
C VAL A 28 -26.02 -26.87 -22.55
N CYS A 29 -26.87 -26.80 -23.57
CA CYS A 29 -27.17 -25.56 -24.26
C CYS A 29 -28.68 -25.36 -24.32
N PHE A 30 -29.11 -24.11 -24.16
CA PHE A 30 -30.51 -23.70 -24.23
C PHE A 30 -30.74 -22.86 -25.47
N HIS A 31 -31.91 -23.06 -26.06
CA HIS A 31 -32.38 -22.25 -27.15
C HIS A 31 -33.41 -21.24 -26.62
N LEU A 32 -33.06 -19.96 -26.68
CA LEU A 32 -33.88 -18.85 -26.20
C LEU A 32 -34.42 -18.05 -27.39
N ARG A 33 -35.70 -17.66 -27.33
CA ARG A 33 -36.32 -16.84 -28.38
C ARG A 33 -36.74 -15.48 -27.83
N ILE A 34 -36.04 -14.41 -28.21
CA ILE A 34 -36.21 -13.05 -27.66
C ILE A 34 -37.15 -12.21 -28.55
N HIS A 35 -37.99 -11.35 -27.95
CA HIS A 35 -38.90 -10.46 -28.68
C HIS A 35 -38.43 -9.01 -28.70
N LYS A 36 -38.59 -8.35 -29.85
CA LYS A 36 -38.17 -6.95 -30.06
C LYS A 36 -39.01 -5.89 -29.32
N SER A 37 -40.00 -6.27 -28.51
CA SER A 37 -40.75 -5.35 -27.66
C SER A 37 -40.77 -5.82 -26.20
N HIS A 38 -40.33 -4.95 -25.28
CA HIS A 38 -40.27 -5.20 -23.84
C HIS A 38 -41.62 -5.64 -23.22
N ARG A 39 -42.75 -5.27 -23.84
CA ARG A 39 -44.11 -5.61 -23.34
C ARG A 39 -44.61 -7.00 -23.75
N GLU A 40 -44.12 -7.58 -24.85
CA GLU A 40 -44.47 -8.96 -25.25
C GLU A 40 -43.53 -10.01 -24.63
N MET A 41 -42.33 -9.58 -24.22
CA MET A 41 -41.32 -10.41 -23.54
C MET A 41 -41.87 -11.12 -22.28
N ILE A 42 -42.73 -10.43 -21.51
CA ILE A 42 -43.30 -10.93 -20.25
C ILE A 42 -44.44 -11.94 -20.47
N ARG A 43 -45.19 -11.81 -21.58
CA ARG A 43 -46.43 -12.58 -21.77
C ARG A 43 -46.19 -13.99 -22.32
N ASP A 44 -45.09 -14.19 -23.05
CA ASP A 44 -44.85 -15.45 -23.75
C ASP A 44 -43.69 -16.28 -23.17
N LEU A 45 -42.77 -15.78 -22.34
CA LEU A 45 -41.77 -16.62 -21.63
C LEU A 45 -42.39 -17.66 -20.66
N ARG A 46 -43.64 -17.45 -20.26
CA ARG A 46 -44.51 -18.45 -19.58
C ARG A 46 -44.89 -19.63 -20.45
N SER A 47 -44.56 -19.53 -21.73
CA SER A 47 -45.01 -20.22 -22.91
C SER A 47 -43.84 -20.18 -23.91
N SER A 48 -42.57 -20.56 -23.67
CA SER A 48 -41.57 -20.59 -24.79
C SER A 48 -40.41 -21.53 -24.73
N VAL A 49 -39.98 -21.90 -23.52
CA VAL A 49 -38.76 -22.69 -23.39
C VAL A 49 -39.12 -24.07 -23.93
N ILE A 50 -38.90 -24.26 -25.23
CA ILE A 50 -38.76 -25.59 -25.81
C ILE A 50 -37.47 -26.11 -25.20
N LEU A 51 -37.61 -26.81 -24.08
CA LEU A 51 -36.53 -27.45 -23.36
C LEU A 51 -36.09 -28.65 -24.20
N ARG A 52 -35.30 -28.40 -25.24
CA ARG A 52 -34.53 -29.41 -25.96
C ARG A 52 -33.16 -29.44 -25.30
N LEU A 53 -32.99 -30.36 -24.36
CA LEU A 53 -31.69 -30.70 -23.82
C LEU A 53 -30.79 -31.16 -24.98
N LEU A 54 -29.87 -30.32 -25.43
CA LEU A 54 -28.73 -30.78 -26.20
C LEU A 54 -27.69 -31.18 -25.16
N ILE A 55 -27.68 -32.45 -24.77
CA ILE A 55 -26.63 -32.99 -23.88
C ILE A 55 -25.95 -34.15 -24.58
N VAL A 56 -24.63 -34.09 -24.43
CA VAL A 56 -23.60 -35.08 -24.70
C VAL A 56 -22.89 -34.91 -26.05
N GLY A 57 -21.90 -34.01 -26.05
CA GLY A 57 -20.72 -34.16 -26.89
C GLY A 57 -19.84 -35.29 -26.36
N LEU A 58 -20.28 -36.55 -26.50
CA LEU A 58 -19.41 -37.68 -26.20
C LEU A 58 -18.33 -37.71 -27.27
N SER A 59 -17.13 -37.25 -26.92
CA SER A 59 -15.95 -37.73 -27.60
C SER A 59 -15.88 -39.23 -27.33
N ILE A 60 -16.21 -40.01 -28.36
CA ILE A 60 -15.99 -41.44 -28.34
C ILE A 60 -14.48 -41.63 -28.47
N ALA A 61 -13.73 -41.49 -27.38
CA ALA A 61 -12.30 -41.75 -27.43
C ALA A 61 -12.07 -43.27 -27.49
N THR A 62 -10.93 -43.69 -28.02
CA THR A 62 -10.42 -45.07 -27.97
C THR A 62 -9.23 -45.12 -27.04
N ARG A 63 -8.87 -46.31 -26.55
CA ARG A 63 -7.57 -46.55 -25.92
C ARG A 63 -6.73 -47.29 -26.97
N ASP A 64 -5.54 -46.80 -27.25
CA ASP A 64 -4.61 -47.46 -28.17
C ASP A 64 -4.01 -48.69 -27.46
N VAL A 65 -4.71 -49.82 -27.56
CA VAL A 65 -4.24 -51.11 -27.05
C VAL A 65 -4.62 -52.16 -28.08
N GLY A 66 -3.67 -52.51 -28.95
CA GLY A 66 -3.65 -53.74 -29.76
C GLY A 66 -4.97 -54.16 -30.42
N LYS A 67 -5.14 -53.78 -31.70
CA LYS A 67 -6.05 -54.36 -32.72
C LYS A 67 -7.56 -54.45 -32.45
N ASP A 68 -8.09 -54.25 -31.24
CA ASP A 68 -9.54 -54.22 -30.99
C ASP A 68 -10.04 -52.83 -30.56
N TYR A 69 -10.51 -52.04 -31.52
CA TYR A 69 -11.11 -50.73 -31.29
C TYR A 69 -12.51 -50.87 -30.64
N GLN A 70 -12.63 -50.69 -29.31
CA GLN A 70 -13.93 -50.61 -28.64
C GLN A 70 -14.23 -49.21 -28.02
N PRO A 71 -15.41 -48.61 -28.28
CA PRO A 71 -15.82 -47.31 -27.74
C PRO A 71 -16.05 -47.28 -26.22
N TYR A 72 -15.47 -46.31 -25.49
CA TYR A 72 -15.79 -46.10 -24.05
C TYR A 72 -17.29 -45.88 -23.80
N PHE A 73 -17.99 -45.18 -24.71
CA PHE A 73 -19.43 -45.01 -24.62
C PHE A 73 -20.19 -46.33 -24.76
N HIS A 74 -19.78 -47.20 -25.68
CA HIS A 74 -20.43 -48.48 -25.91
C HIS A 74 -20.19 -49.44 -24.75
N MET A 75 -18.97 -49.46 -24.21
CA MET A 75 -18.62 -50.18 -22.98
C MET A 75 -19.43 -49.68 -21.78
N TRP A 76 -19.54 -48.37 -21.60
CA TRP A 76 -20.36 -47.79 -20.55
C TRP A 76 -21.85 -48.09 -20.76
N TRP A 77 -22.36 -47.98 -22.00
CA TRP A 77 -23.75 -48.25 -22.39
C TRP A 77 -24.14 -49.69 -22.11
N LEU A 78 -23.30 -50.65 -22.50
CA LEU A 78 -23.52 -52.07 -22.23
C LEU A 78 -23.50 -52.41 -20.73
N ARG A 79 -22.79 -51.62 -19.91
CA ARG A 79 -22.78 -51.75 -18.44
C ARG A 79 -24.00 -51.16 -17.76
N GLN A 80 -24.88 -50.45 -18.47
CA GLN A 80 -26.09 -49.86 -17.87
C GLN A 80 -27.27 -50.84 -17.81
N PRO A 81 -28.10 -50.75 -16.75
CA PRO A 81 -29.36 -51.50 -16.65
C PRO A 81 -30.28 -51.28 -17.87
N ALA A 82 -31.08 -52.29 -18.23
CA ALA A 82 -31.96 -52.22 -19.39
C ALA A 82 -33.00 -51.08 -19.30
N GLU A 83 -33.54 -50.83 -18.11
CA GLU A 83 -34.48 -49.72 -17.87
C GLU A 83 -33.84 -48.35 -18.12
N TYR A 84 -32.58 -48.18 -17.72
CA TYR A 84 -31.82 -46.96 -17.96
C TYR A 84 -31.57 -46.76 -19.46
N ARG A 85 -31.17 -47.84 -20.16
CA ARG A 85 -30.97 -47.80 -21.63
C ARG A 85 -32.26 -47.47 -22.39
N ASN A 86 -33.40 -48.02 -21.97
CA ASN A 86 -34.70 -47.71 -22.56
C ASN A 86 -35.09 -46.24 -22.33
N THR A 87 -34.88 -45.71 -21.12
CA THR A 87 -35.14 -44.30 -20.79
C THR A 87 -34.28 -43.36 -21.62
N VAL A 88 -32.98 -43.64 -21.75
CA VAL A 88 -32.09 -42.82 -22.59
C VAL A 88 -32.48 -42.94 -24.06
N HIS A 89 -32.85 -44.12 -24.55
CA HIS A 89 -33.34 -44.31 -25.92
C HIS A 89 -34.62 -43.50 -26.20
N GLU A 90 -35.58 -43.49 -25.27
CA GLU A 90 -36.78 -42.66 -25.36
C GLU A 90 -36.44 -41.17 -25.36
N LEU A 91 -35.53 -40.71 -24.51
CA LEU A 91 -35.09 -39.31 -24.48
C LEU A 91 -34.41 -38.90 -25.80
N VAL A 92 -33.57 -39.77 -26.37
CA VAL A 92 -32.92 -39.55 -27.67
C VAL A 92 -33.95 -39.50 -28.79
N CYS A 93 -34.85 -40.48 -28.87
CA CYS A 93 -35.87 -40.51 -29.92
C CYS A 93 -36.94 -39.43 -29.78
N ALA A 94 -37.24 -38.97 -28.56
CA ALA A 94 -38.09 -37.81 -28.32
C ALA A 94 -37.38 -36.47 -28.60
N GLY A 95 -36.09 -36.49 -28.98
CA GLY A 95 -35.28 -35.30 -29.24
C GLY A 95 -35.00 -34.46 -27.99
N ARG A 96 -35.22 -35.04 -26.80
CA ARG A 96 -34.93 -34.45 -25.48
C ARG A 96 -33.49 -34.72 -25.03
N LEU A 97 -32.76 -35.58 -25.73
CA LEU A 97 -31.32 -35.77 -25.63
C LEU A 97 -30.78 -35.85 -27.05
N GLN A 98 -29.73 -35.10 -27.39
CA GLN A 98 -29.20 -35.06 -28.75
C GLN A 98 -27.68 -35.14 -28.72
N PHE A 99 -27.13 -36.06 -29.53
CA PHE A 99 -25.70 -36.12 -29.78
C PHE A 99 -25.30 -34.99 -30.73
N ALA A 100 -24.19 -34.32 -30.42
CA ALA A 100 -23.71 -33.15 -31.16
C ALA A 100 -22.52 -33.43 -32.09
N ASN A 101 -21.92 -34.63 -32.01
CA ASN A 101 -20.85 -35.11 -32.90
C ASN A 101 -20.97 -36.63 -33.08
N GLY A 102 -20.43 -37.14 -34.19
CA GLY A 102 -20.41 -38.59 -34.50
C GLY A 102 -19.03 -39.12 -34.91
N GLY A 103 -17.94 -38.40 -34.60
CA GLY A 103 -16.56 -38.81 -34.88
C GLY A 103 -15.82 -39.27 -33.63
N TRP A 104 -14.74 -40.01 -33.84
CA TRP A 104 -13.78 -40.41 -32.81
C TRP A 104 -12.66 -39.35 -32.82
N THR A 105 -12.09 -39.03 -31.66
CA THR A 105 -11.00 -38.03 -31.46
C THR A 105 -11.23 -36.54 -31.84
N MET A 106 -10.82 -35.69 -30.89
CA MET A 106 -10.28 -34.35 -31.14
C MET A 106 -8.77 -34.53 -30.96
N SER A 107 -7.99 -34.58 -32.04
CA SER A 107 -6.53 -34.48 -31.95
C SER A 107 -6.09 -33.21 -32.66
N ASP A 108 -5.27 -32.44 -31.94
CA ASP A 108 -4.40 -31.43 -32.50
C ASP A 108 -3.45 -32.10 -33.49
N GLU A 109 -3.61 -31.83 -34.79
CA GLU A 109 -2.49 -31.77 -35.74
C GLU A 109 -2.98 -31.31 -37.13
N ALA A 110 -2.24 -30.38 -37.72
CA ALA A 110 -2.48 -29.78 -39.03
C ALA A 110 -2.05 -30.69 -40.20
N THR A 111 -2.29 -32.01 -40.14
CA THR A 111 -1.88 -32.93 -41.21
C THR A 111 -2.99 -33.96 -41.50
N VAL A 112 -3.90 -33.58 -42.41
CA VAL A 112 -4.91 -34.50 -42.93
C VAL A 112 -4.31 -35.28 -44.11
N TYR A 113 -3.98 -36.56 -43.88
CA TYR A 113 -4.17 -37.56 -44.92
C TYR A 113 -5.68 -37.73 -45.09
N TYR A 114 -6.21 -37.48 -46.29
CA TYR A 114 -7.64 -37.47 -46.67
C TYR A 114 -8.40 -38.80 -46.45
N GLY A 115 -7.85 -39.78 -45.73
CA GLY A 115 -8.42 -41.13 -45.56
C GLY A 115 -9.04 -41.45 -44.19
N ASP A 116 -8.57 -40.87 -43.08
CA ASP A 116 -8.90 -41.38 -41.73
C ASP A 116 -10.10 -40.68 -41.06
N ASP A 117 -10.27 -39.38 -41.27
CA ASP A 117 -11.31 -38.57 -40.61
C ASP A 117 -12.75 -38.94 -41.07
N THR A 118 -12.91 -39.29 -42.34
CA THR A 118 -14.18 -39.77 -42.91
C THR A 118 -14.59 -41.13 -42.36
N ASP A 119 -13.62 -42.02 -42.12
CA ASP A 119 -13.88 -43.34 -41.53
C ASP A 119 -14.33 -43.20 -40.07
N GLN A 120 -13.73 -42.28 -39.31
CA GLN A 120 -14.12 -42.03 -37.92
C GLN A 120 -15.53 -41.42 -37.78
N LEU A 121 -15.87 -40.36 -38.54
CA LEU A 121 -17.22 -39.79 -38.56
C LEU A 121 -18.29 -40.83 -38.99
N THR A 122 -17.93 -41.73 -39.90
CA THR A 122 -18.81 -42.80 -40.37
C THR A 122 -19.02 -43.86 -39.29
N ARG A 123 -17.96 -44.28 -38.60
CA ARG A 123 -18.02 -45.29 -37.52
C ARG A 123 -18.83 -44.83 -36.30
N GLY A 124 -18.68 -43.59 -35.85
CA GLY A 124 -19.42 -43.09 -34.69
C GLY A 124 -20.91 -42.87 -35.00
N ARG A 125 -21.24 -42.36 -36.19
CA ARG A 125 -22.64 -42.32 -36.67
C ARG A 125 -23.23 -43.72 -36.85
N TYR A 126 -22.45 -44.69 -37.32
CA TYR A 126 -22.87 -46.09 -37.41
C TYR A 126 -23.19 -46.66 -36.03
N LEU A 127 -22.35 -46.43 -35.03
CA LEU A 127 -22.59 -46.84 -33.65
C LEU A 127 -23.86 -46.22 -33.07
N LEU A 128 -24.04 -44.90 -33.21
CA LEU A 128 -25.25 -44.22 -32.74
C LEU A 128 -26.51 -44.74 -33.44
N ARG A 129 -26.40 -45.06 -34.74
CA ARG A 129 -27.50 -45.69 -35.50
C ARG A 129 -27.80 -47.10 -35.02
N GLN A 130 -26.82 -47.86 -34.57
CA GLN A 130 -27.06 -49.19 -33.97
C GLN A 130 -27.69 -49.08 -32.58
N LEU A 131 -27.27 -48.12 -31.77
CA LEU A 131 -27.75 -47.96 -30.40
C LEU A 131 -29.14 -47.31 -30.31
N PHE A 132 -29.47 -46.39 -31.23
CA PHE A 132 -30.67 -45.55 -31.16
C PHE A 132 -31.45 -45.48 -32.49
N GLY A 133 -31.11 -46.28 -33.50
CA GLY A 133 -31.75 -46.18 -34.82
C GLY A 133 -31.52 -44.82 -35.50
N LYS A 134 -32.42 -44.42 -36.41
CA LYS A 134 -32.30 -43.13 -37.13
C LYS A 134 -32.44 -41.90 -36.21
N CYS A 135 -33.03 -42.05 -35.02
CA CYS A 135 -33.34 -40.93 -34.14
C CYS A 135 -32.11 -40.43 -33.35
N GLY A 136 -31.09 -41.27 -33.13
CA GLY A 136 -29.84 -40.88 -32.45
C GLY A 136 -28.73 -40.39 -33.36
N LEU A 137 -28.97 -40.26 -34.67
CA LEU A 137 -27.99 -39.69 -35.59
C LEU A 137 -27.89 -38.16 -35.40
N PRO A 138 -26.68 -37.61 -35.17
CA PRO A 138 -26.51 -36.18 -34.93
C PRO A 138 -26.80 -35.40 -36.21
N ARG A 139 -27.61 -34.34 -36.11
CA ARG A 139 -27.92 -33.43 -37.23
C ARG A 139 -27.14 -32.12 -37.17
N THR A 140 -26.54 -31.82 -36.02
CA THR A 140 -25.69 -30.66 -35.79
C THR A 140 -24.30 -31.15 -35.43
N ALA A 141 -23.28 -30.56 -36.03
CA ALA A 141 -21.87 -30.75 -35.69
C ALA A 141 -21.43 -29.64 -34.73
N TRP A 142 -20.66 -29.98 -33.68
CA TRP A 142 -20.25 -29.06 -32.64
C TRP A 142 -18.72 -29.05 -32.47
N GLN A 143 -18.04 -27.99 -32.87
CA GLN A 143 -16.57 -27.90 -32.87
C GLN A 143 -16.10 -26.63 -32.14
N ILE A 144 -15.97 -26.69 -30.81
CA ILE A 144 -15.68 -25.50 -29.97
C ILE A 144 -14.20 -25.25 -29.66
N ASP A 145 -13.34 -26.28 -29.64
CA ASP A 145 -11.90 -26.13 -29.36
C ASP A 145 -10.98 -26.27 -30.57
N THR A 146 -11.53 -26.33 -31.78
CA THR A 146 -10.73 -26.37 -33.01
C THR A 146 -10.00 -25.04 -33.23
N PHE A 147 -8.71 -25.06 -33.58
CA PHE A 147 -7.90 -23.85 -33.84
C PHE A 147 -8.22 -23.14 -35.18
N GLY A 148 -9.33 -23.51 -35.84
CA GLY A 148 -9.81 -22.93 -37.09
C GLY A 148 -10.63 -23.94 -37.90
N HIS A 149 -11.32 -23.47 -38.94
CA HIS A 149 -12.09 -24.32 -39.86
C HIS A 149 -11.72 -24.05 -41.31
N ALA A 150 -11.27 -25.09 -42.03
CA ALA A 150 -11.12 -25.04 -43.48
C ALA A 150 -12.50 -25.10 -44.16
N ARG A 151 -12.61 -24.48 -45.34
CA ARG A 151 -13.82 -24.53 -46.18
C ARG A 151 -14.28 -25.95 -46.48
N ASP A 152 -13.34 -26.85 -46.76
CA ASP A 152 -13.61 -28.26 -47.07
C ASP A 152 -14.22 -29.03 -45.89
N ARG A 153 -13.97 -28.58 -44.66
CA ARG A 153 -14.53 -29.20 -43.45
C ARG A 153 -16.05 -29.04 -43.40
N ALA A 154 -16.58 -27.87 -43.76
CA ALA A 154 -18.01 -27.64 -43.83
C ALA A 154 -18.67 -28.50 -44.92
N ASP A 155 -17.99 -28.69 -46.06
CA ASP A 155 -18.50 -29.53 -47.14
C ASP A 155 -18.56 -31.01 -46.73
N LEU A 156 -17.51 -31.51 -46.09
CA LEU A 156 -17.46 -32.87 -45.55
C LEU A 156 -18.58 -33.12 -44.52
N MET A 157 -18.87 -32.16 -43.64
CA MET A 157 -19.98 -32.28 -42.67
C MET A 157 -21.34 -32.35 -43.38
N ALA A 158 -21.57 -31.52 -44.41
CA ALA A 158 -22.80 -31.57 -45.20
C ALA A 158 -22.93 -32.87 -46.03
N GLN A 159 -21.80 -33.42 -46.51
CA GLN A 159 -21.75 -34.72 -47.17
C GLN A 159 -22.05 -35.87 -46.21
N ALA A 160 -21.54 -35.80 -44.98
CA ALA A 160 -21.78 -36.75 -43.89
C ALA A 160 -23.21 -36.69 -43.30
N GLY A 161 -24.06 -35.80 -43.82
CA GLY A 161 -25.48 -35.70 -43.44
C GLY A 161 -25.71 -34.93 -42.14
N TYR A 162 -24.85 -33.95 -41.83
CA TYR A 162 -25.17 -32.90 -40.88
C TYR A 162 -25.91 -31.76 -41.59
N ASP A 163 -26.90 -31.21 -40.89
CA ASP A 163 -27.72 -30.08 -41.33
C ASP A 163 -27.13 -28.74 -40.84
N SER A 164 -26.26 -28.77 -39.82
CA SER A 164 -25.65 -27.56 -39.25
C SER A 164 -24.28 -27.78 -38.59
N LEU A 165 -23.50 -26.71 -38.44
CA LEU A 165 -22.21 -26.64 -37.77
C LEU A 165 -22.17 -25.48 -36.75
N ILE A 166 -21.71 -25.74 -35.53
CA ILE A 166 -21.56 -24.76 -34.46
C ILE A 166 -20.10 -24.73 -34.03
N PHE A 167 -19.48 -23.55 -33.98
CA PHE A 167 -18.11 -23.40 -33.50
C PHE A 167 -17.85 -22.07 -32.78
N GLN A 168 -16.77 -22.02 -32.03
CA GLN A 168 -16.41 -20.87 -31.19
C GLN A 168 -15.22 -20.07 -31.72
N ARG A 169 -14.13 -20.78 -32.07
CA ARG A 169 -12.84 -20.17 -32.39
C ARG A 169 -12.81 -19.76 -33.87
N ALA A 170 -12.70 -18.46 -34.09
CA ALA A 170 -12.51 -17.83 -35.38
C ALA A 170 -11.52 -16.67 -35.20
N HIS A 171 -10.87 -16.23 -36.28
CA HIS A 171 -9.97 -15.08 -36.22
C HIS A 171 -10.69 -13.87 -35.63
N PHE A 172 -10.07 -13.20 -34.64
CA PHE A 172 -10.70 -12.13 -33.86
C PHE A 172 -11.38 -11.06 -34.73
N GLN A 173 -10.67 -10.59 -35.77
CA GLN A 173 -11.16 -9.53 -36.64
C GLN A 173 -12.38 -9.95 -37.49
N GLU A 174 -12.41 -11.20 -37.95
CA GLU A 174 -13.54 -11.77 -38.72
C GLU A 174 -14.76 -11.96 -37.81
N LYS A 175 -14.54 -12.50 -36.61
CA LYS A 175 -15.57 -12.69 -35.60
C LYS A 175 -16.17 -11.36 -35.14
N PHE A 176 -15.32 -10.35 -34.88
CA PHE A 176 -15.73 -9.00 -34.51
C PHE A 176 -16.53 -8.31 -35.63
N GLN A 177 -16.08 -8.41 -36.89
CA GLN A 177 -16.81 -7.83 -38.03
C GLN A 177 -18.16 -8.53 -38.25
N ARG A 178 -18.23 -9.85 -38.15
CA ARG A 178 -19.48 -10.61 -38.25
C ARG A 178 -20.43 -10.31 -37.09
N ALA A 179 -19.94 -10.20 -35.86
CA ALA A 179 -20.74 -9.80 -34.71
C ALA A 179 -21.34 -8.41 -34.93
N ARG A 180 -20.52 -7.43 -35.32
CA ARG A 180 -20.97 -6.06 -35.63
C ARG A 180 -21.99 -6.00 -36.77
N ASN A 181 -21.84 -6.88 -37.76
CA ASN A 181 -22.74 -6.99 -38.91
C ASN A 181 -23.93 -7.93 -38.66
N ARG A 182 -24.01 -8.56 -37.47
CA ARG A 182 -25.03 -9.55 -37.07
C ARG A 182 -25.03 -10.85 -37.90
N THR A 183 -23.92 -11.16 -38.57
CA THR A 183 -23.74 -12.27 -39.52
C THR A 183 -22.96 -13.46 -38.94
N LEU A 184 -22.96 -13.64 -37.61
CA LEU A 184 -22.40 -14.83 -36.95
C LEU A 184 -23.21 -16.11 -37.20
N GLN A 185 -24.44 -15.97 -37.72
CA GLN A 185 -25.23 -17.07 -38.27
C GLN A 185 -25.29 -16.92 -39.78
N PHE A 186 -24.87 -17.93 -40.52
CA PHE A 186 -24.84 -17.87 -41.98
C PHE A 186 -24.93 -19.27 -42.60
N LEU A 187 -25.34 -19.33 -43.87
CA LEU A 187 -25.21 -20.55 -44.67
C LEU A 187 -23.79 -20.57 -45.24
N TRP A 188 -22.99 -21.55 -44.81
CA TRP A 188 -21.66 -21.76 -45.36
C TRP A 188 -21.81 -22.41 -46.73
N ASP A 189 -21.49 -21.64 -47.76
CA ASP A 189 -21.48 -22.09 -49.15
C ASP A 189 -20.10 -22.67 -49.49
N THR A 190 -20.10 -23.94 -49.90
CA THR A 190 -18.87 -24.70 -50.17
C THR A 190 -18.53 -24.74 -51.66
N ARG A 191 -19.27 -24.04 -52.54
CA ARG A 191 -19.01 -24.00 -54.00
C ARG A 191 -17.69 -23.33 -54.35
N GLU A 192 -16.99 -23.86 -55.37
CA GLU A 192 -15.92 -23.14 -56.08
C GLU A 192 -16.45 -22.26 -57.22
N GLN A 193 -17.57 -22.65 -57.86
CA GLN A 193 -18.16 -21.95 -59.01
C GLN A 193 -19.70 -21.89 -58.91
N MET A 194 -20.30 -20.76 -59.30
CA MET A 194 -21.76 -20.61 -59.35
C MET A 194 -22.36 -21.54 -60.42
N GLY A 195 -23.15 -22.54 -60.00
CA GLY A 195 -23.90 -23.42 -60.90
C GLY A 195 -23.83 -24.92 -60.56
N THR A 196 -22.88 -25.35 -59.72
CA THR A 196 -22.81 -26.73 -59.22
C THR A 196 -23.73 -26.93 -58.00
N LYS A 197 -24.32 -28.13 -57.86
CA LYS A 197 -25.16 -28.52 -56.71
C LYS A 197 -24.28 -28.69 -55.47
N ALA A 198 -23.93 -27.61 -54.77
CA ALA A 198 -23.37 -27.73 -53.42
C ALA A 198 -24.45 -27.82 -52.36
N ARG A 199 -24.12 -28.48 -51.25
CA ARG A 199 -24.94 -28.51 -50.04
C ARG A 199 -24.53 -27.34 -49.15
N GLN A 200 -25.45 -26.43 -48.91
CA GLN A 200 -25.24 -25.33 -47.96
C GLN A 200 -25.37 -25.86 -46.53
N LEU A 201 -24.46 -25.49 -45.64
CA LEU A 201 -24.49 -25.91 -44.23
C LEU A 201 -24.81 -24.70 -43.33
N PHE A 202 -25.88 -24.78 -42.54
CA PHE A 202 -26.17 -23.72 -41.59
C PHE A 202 -25.08 -23.67 -40.51
N THR A 203 -24.46 -22.50 -40.35
CA THR A 203 -23.30 -22.33 -39.48
C THR A 203 -23.58 -21.25 -38.43
N HIS A 204 -23.30 -21.57 -37.17
CA HIS A 204 -23.42 -20.67 -36.03
C HIS A 204 -22.05 -20.47 -35.37
N ILE A 205 -21.61 -19.22 -35.27
CA ILE A 205 -20.43 -18.83 -34.49
C ILE A 205 -20.90 -18.18 -33.18
N PHE A 206 -20.42 -18.66 -32.05
CA PHE A 206 -20.68 -18.03 -30.75
C PHE A 206 -20.07 -16.62 -30.67
N SER A 207 -20.77 -15.59 -30.21
CA SER A 207 -20.28 -14.21 -30.14
C SER A 207 -19.24 -14.00 -29.04
N GLY A 208 -19.55 -14.49 -27.84
CA GLY A 208 -18.67 -14.49 -26.66
C GLY A 208 -17.95 -15.83 -26.49
N THR A 209 -17.71 -16.26 -25.25
CA THR A 209 -17.16 -17.59 -24.90
C THR A 209 -18.23 -18.69 -25.03
N TYR A 210 -17.83 -19.95 -25.25
CA TYR A 210 -18.75 -21.12 -25.15
C TYR A 210 -19.08 -21.50 -23.69
N CYS A 211 -18.56 -20.73 -22.74
CA CYS A 211 -18.84 -20.78 -21.32
C CYS A 211 -19.93 -19.77 -20.93
N TYR A 212 -20.61 -20.02 -19.81
CA TYR A 212 -21.38 -18.98 -19.14
C TYR A 212 -20.44 -17.84 -18.66
N PRO A 213 -20.93 -16.60 -18.55
CA PRO A 213 -20.14 -15.47 -18.04
C PRO A 213 -19.72 -15.66 -16.58
N ARG A 214 -18.50 -15.25 -16.21
CA ARG A 214 -17.77 -15.68 -14.99
C ARG A 214 -18.50 -15.45 -13.64
N ASP A 215 -19.59 -14.68 -13.64
CA ASP A 215 -20.32 -14.27 -12.44
C ASP A 215 -21.64 -15.03 -12.21
N ILE A 216 -21.96 -16.04 -13.04
CA ILE A 216 -23.19 -16.84 -12.91
C ILE A 216 -22.87 -18.33 -12.95
N SER A 217 -22.59 -18.95 -11.81
CA SER A 217 -22.41 -20.40 -11.72
C SER A 217 -23.74 -21.12 -11.52
N PHE A 218 -24.00 -22.16 -12.32
CA PHE A 218 -25.16 -23.03 -12.16
C PHE A 218 -24.82 -24.31 -11.38
N ASP A 219 -23.56 -24.51 -10.99
CA ASP A 219 -22.99 -25.84 -10.77
C ASP A 219 -22.49 -26.07 -9.33
N ASP A 220 -22.20 -25.01 -8.61
CA ASP A 220 -21.89 -25.00 -7.19
C ASP A 220 -23.08 -24.48 -6.39
N GLY A 221 -23.30 -25.07 -5.21
CA GLY A 221 -24.35 -24.61 -4.30
C GLY A 221 -24.05 -23.27 -3.61
N SER A 222 -23.03 -22.53 -4.04
CA SER A 222 -22.53 -21.29 -3.45
C SER A 222 -23.30 -20.04 -3.93
N ILE A 223 -24.01 -20.13 -5.07
CA ILE A 223 -24.87 -19.06 -5.57
C ILE A 223 -26.29 -19.60 -5.63
N PHE A 224 -27.06 -19.38 -4.56
CA PHE A 224 -28.49 -19.32 -4.72
C PHE A 224 -28.75 -18.07 -5.57
N ILE A 225 -29.41 -18.22 -6.72
CA ILE A 225 -30.03 -17.08 -7.38
C ILE A 225 -30.99 -16.47 -6.35
N SER A 226 -30.50 -15.45 -5.67
CA SER A 226 -31.19 -14.81 -4.57
C SER A 226 -32.29 -13.94 -5.19
N GLU A 227 -33.22 -13.44 -4.39
CA GLU A 227 -34.27 -12.55 -4.90
C GLU A 227 -33.74 -11.17 -5.34
N ASP A 228 -32.41 -10.96 -5.32
CA ASP A 228 -31.77 -9.69 -5.67
C ASP A 228 -31.76 -9.40 -7.18
N ALA A 229 -32.03 -8.14 -7.49
CA ALA A 229 -32.21 -7.64 -8.86
C ALA A 229 -30.92 -7.61 -9.70
N THR A 230 -29.75 -7.82 -9.09
CA THR A 230 -28.42 -7.61 -9.67
C THR A 230 -27.98 -8.74 -10.60
N GLU A 231 -28.17 -10.00 -10.20
CA GLU A 231 -27.82 -11.18 -11.03
C GLU A 231 -28.73 -11.29 -12.26
N LEU A 232 -30.01 -10.94 -12.08
CA LEU A 232 -30.97 -10.83 -13.18
C LEU A 232 -30.55 -9.75 -14.16
N ALA A 233 -30.04 -8.60 -13.68
CA ALA A 233 -29.57 -7.51 -14.51
C ALA A 233 -28.34 -7.91 -15.32
N VAL A 234 -27.36 -8.58 -14.70
CA VAL A 234 -26.19 -9.13 -15.39
C VAL A 234 -26.62 -10.12 -16.47
N PHE A 235 -27.46 -11.10 -16.13
CA PHE A 235 -27.99 -12.06 -17.12
C PHE A 235 -28.78 -11.38 -18.24
N THR A 236 -29.53 -10.30 -17.93
CA THR A 236 -30.23 -9.49 -18.95
C THR A 236 -29.25 -8.80 -19.88
N GLU A 237 -28.19 -8.18 -19.34
CA GLU A 237 -27.16 -7.49 -20.11
C GLU A 237 -26.44 -8.43 -21.07
N ILE A 238 -26.11 -9.65 -20.62
CA ILE A 238 -25.50 -10.68 -21.47
C ILE A 238 -26.43 -11.08 -22.61
N LEU A 239 -27.73 -11.27 -22.34
CA LEU A 239 -28.69 -11.60 -23.40
C LEU A 239 -28.86 -10.44 -24.39
N GLU A 240 -28.83 -9.20 -23.92
CA GLU A 240 -28.87 -8.00 -24.76
C GLU A 240 -27.61 -7.91 -25.64
N GLU A 241 -26.42 -8.14 -25.07
CA GLU A 241 -25.15 -8.17 -25.81
C GLU A 241 -25.12 -9.29 -26.86
N MET A 242 -25.59 -10.49 -26.48
CA MET A 242 -25.71 -11.60 -27.44
C MET A 242 -26.73 -11.28 -28.52
N GLU A 243 -27.89 -10.68 -28.20
CA GLU A 243 -28.88 -10.28 -29.21
C GLU A 243 -28.27 -9.33 -30.25
N GLU A 244 -27.42 -8.39 -29.83
CA GLU A 244 -26.78 -7.44 -30.73
C GLU A 244 -25.87 -8.11 -31.77
N ALA A 245 -25.34 -9.30 -31.49
CA ALA A 245 -24.41 -10.02 -32.36
C ALA A 245 -25.08 -10.96 -33.40
N TYR A 246 -26.38 -11.23 -33.29
CA TYR A 246 -27.11 -12.15 -34.19
C TYR A 246 -28.29 -11.49 -34.91
N GLU A 247 -28.57 -11.95 -36.14
CA GLU A 247 -29.71 -11.48 -36.93
C GLU A 247 -31.04 -12.09 -36.46
N THR A 248 -31.00 -13.35 -35.99
CA THR A 248 -32.17 -14.07 -35.53
C THR A 248 -32.48 -13.75 -34.06
N ASN A 249 -33.76 -13.86 -33.72
CA ASN A 249 -34.24 -13.76 -32.35
C ASN A 249 -34.00 -15.07 -31.56
N HIS A 250 -33.24 -16.01 -32.13
CA HIS A 250 -33.03 -17.35 -31.63
C HIS A 250 -31.57 -17.47 -31.16
N LEU A 251 -31.37 -17.32 -29.86
CA LEU A 251 -30.05 -17.38 -29.23
C LEU A 251 -29.79 -18.79 -28.70
N LEU A 252 -28.58 -19.27 -28.96
CA LEU A 252 -28.07 -20.50 -28.35
C LEU A 252 -27.17 -20.09 -27.19
N LEU A 253 -27.60 -20.40 -25.97
CA LEU A 253 -26.89 -20.04 -24.75
C LEU A 253 -26.23 -21.30 -24.17
N PRO A 254 -24.89 -21.35 -24.06
CA PRO A 254 -24.22 -22.42 -23.34
C PRO A 254 -24.36 -22.21 -21.83
N MET A 255 -24.71 -23.28 -21.10
CA MET A 255 -24.95 -23.21 -19.65
C MET A 255 -23.86 -23.91 -18.83
N GLY A 256 -22.67 -24.07 -19.42
CA GLY A 256 -21.54 -24.73 -18.78
C GLY A 256 -20.27 -24.68 -19.62
N CYS A 257 -19.13 -24.72 -18.94
CA CYS A 257 -17.79 -24.85 -19.49
C CYS A 257 -17.33 -26.31 -19.55
N ASP A 258 -16.14 -26.55 -20.08
CA ASP A 258 -15.45 -27.84 -19.93
C ASP A 258 -15.47 -28.30 -18.47
N PHE A 259 -15.81 -29.57 -18.25
CA PHE A 259 -15.82 -30.24 -16.94
C PHE A 259 -16.79 -29.69 -15.87
N SER A 260 -17.67 -28.76 -16.23
CA SER A 260 -18.87 -28.45 -15.43
C SER A 260 -19.96 -29.53 -15.64
N TYR A 261 -21.03 -29.51 -14.86
CA TYR A 261 -22.08 -30.52 -14.61
C TYR A 261 -21.71 -31.65 -13.62
N LYS A 262 -21.01 -31.32 -12.52
CA LYS A 262 -20.77 -32.27 -11.40
C LYS A 262 -22.09 -32.72 -10.73
N ASN A 263 -23.08 -31.82 -10.66
CA ASN A 263 -24.43 -32.11 -10.17
C ASN A 263 -25.51 -31.47 -11.08
N ALA A 264 -25.86 -32.18 -12.16
CA ALA A 264 -26.83 -31.70 -13.15
C ALA A 264 -28.20 -31.29 -12.54
N ASN A 265 -28.62 -31.85 -11.42
CA ASN A 265 -29.88 -31.49 -10.77
C ASN A 265 -29.86 -30.10 -10.12
N ILE A 266 -28.72 -29.69 -9.54
CA ILE A 266 -28.55 -28.33 -9.03
C ILE A 266 -28.59 -27.34 -10.20
N THR A 267 -27.87 -27.66 -11.27
CA THR A 267 -27.87 -26.89 -12.52
C THR A 267 -29.29 -26.70 -13.05
N PHE A 268 -30.07 -27.78 -13.21
CA PHE A 268 -31.44 -27.66 -13.71
C PHE A 268 -32.37 -26.88 -12.76
N ARG A 269 -32.21 -27.00 -11.43
CA ARG A 269 -33.02 -26.25 -10.47
C ARG A 269 -32.70 -24.75 -10.48
N ASN A 270 -31.42 -24.39 -10.60
CA ASN A 270 -31.02 -22.99 -10.67
C ASN A 270 -31.49 -22.36 -11.98
N VAL A 271 -31.42 -23.09 -13.09
CA VAL A 271 -32.00 -22.65 -14.37
C VAL A 271 -33.52 -22.48 -14.28
N ASP A 272 -34.25 -23.42 -13.67
CA ASP A 272 -35.70 -23.30 -13.47
C ASP A 272 -36.08 -22.05 -12.64
N ARG A 273 -35.26 -21.70 -11.62
CA ARG A 273 -35.45 -20.50 -10.80
C ARG A 273 -35.18 -19.20 -11.57
N LEU A 274 -34.09 -19.15 -12.33
CA LEU A 274 -33.77 -18.00 -13.19
C LEU A 274 -34.91 -17.72 -14.17
N ILE A 275 -35.45 -18.76 -14.80
CA ILE A 275 -36.60 -18.68 -15.70
C ILE A 275 -37.83 -18.13 -14.95
N GLN A 276 -38.10 -18.56 -13.72
CA GLN A 276 -39.22 -18.08 -12.93
C GLN A 276 -39.09 -16.60 -12.54
N GLN A 277 -37.89 -16.13 -12.19
CA GLN A 277 -37.64 -14.74 -11.82
C GLN A 277 -37.71 -13.78 -13.01
N PHE A 278 -37.15 -14.17 -14.17
CA PHE A 278 -37.25 -13.39 -15.41
C PHE A 278 -38.70 -13.14 -15.85
N ASN A 279 -39.59 -14.08 -15.54
CA ASN A 279 -41.01 -14.00 -15.84
C ASN A 279 -41.80 -13.06 -14.90
N GLY A 280 -41.16 -12.45 -13.89
CA GLY A 280 -41.82 -11.83 -12.74
C GLY A 280 -41.80 -10.30 -12.59
N ARG A 281 -40.98 -9.51 -13.30
CA ARG A 281 -40.87 -8.04 -13.05
C ARG A 281 -40.75 -7.14 -14.29
N THR A 282 -41.49 -6.03 -14.24
CA THR A 282 -41.37 -4.81 -15.08
C THR A 282 -40.28 -3.88 -14.54
N LEU A 283 -39.26 -3.58 -15.35
CA LEU A 283 -38.07 -2.78 -14.96
C LEU A 283 -38.25 -1.26 -15.19
N GLY A 284 -37.85 -0.46 -14.21
CA GLY A 284 -37.55 0.98 -14.31
C GLY A 284 -36.08 1.24 -14.69
N PRO A 285 -35.68 2.50 -14.97
CA PRO A 285 -34.54 2.81 -15.84
C PRO A 285 -33.14 2.65 -15.22
N ARG A 286 -32.22 2.24 -16.10
CA ARG A 286 -30.81 1.86 -15.96
C ARG A 286 -29.88 2.88 -15.29
N ARG A 287 -28.90 2.36 -14.53
CA ARG A 287 -27.55 2.93 -14.39
C ARG A 287 -26.56 1.96 -15.03
N THR A 288 -25.73 2.47 -15.93
CA THR A 288 -24.72 1.74 -16.69
C THR A 288 -23.45 1.58 -15.89
N GLY A 289 -23.00 0.34 -15.68
CA GLY A 289 -21.69 0.01 -15.12
C GLY A 289 -21.13 -1.20 -15.85
N SER A 290 -20.04 -1.00 -16.58
CA SER A 290 -19.27 -2.03 -17.28
C SER A 290 -18.16 -2.57 -16.37
N THR A 291 -18.01 -3.89 -16.32
CA THR A 291 -16.85 -4.67 -15.80
C THR A 291 -16.28 -5.51 -16.97
N PRO A 292 -15.00 -5.98 -16.98
CA PRO A 292 -14.56 -7.06 -16.07
C PRO A 292 -13.06 -7.16 -15.69
N HIS A 293 -12.83 -7.96 -14.62
CA HIS A 293 -11.63 -8.71 -14.21
C HIS A 293 -10.75 -8.16 -13.06
N GLN A 294 -10.44 -9.09 -12.14
CA GLN A 294 -10.04 -8.94 -10.73
C GLN A 294 -9.70 -7.49 -10.29
N PRO A 295 -10.67 -6.76 -9.71
CA PRO A 295 -10.37 -5.49 -9.08
C PRO A 295 -9.57 -5.77 -7.81
N VAL A 296 -8.55 -4.95 -7.53
CA VAL A 296 -7.97 -4.86 -6.18
C VAL A 296 -9.01 -4.12 -5.36
N THR A 297 -10.01 -4.82 -4.86
CA THR A 297 -11.26 -4.23 -4.38
C THR A 297 -11.01 -3.23 -3.23
N ARG A 298 -11.97 -2.34 -2.96
CA ARG A 298 -11.83 -1.40 -1.82
C ARG A 298 -11.50 -2.20 -0.56
N TRP A 299 -10.82 -1.57 0.39
CA TRP A 299 -10.52 -2.15 1.70
C TRP A 299 -11.73 -2.92 2.31
N GLU A 300 -12.94 -2.36 2.29
CA GLU A 300 -14.16 -3.03 2.78
C GLU A 300 -14.72 -4.12 1.87
N GLU A 301 -14.44 -4.06 0.58
CA GLU A 301 -14.87 -5.07 -0.39
C GLU A 301 -14.04 -6.36 -0.20
N TYR A 302 -12.72 -6.27 0.02
CA TYR A 302 -11.92 -7.45 0.42
C TYR A 302 -12.47 -8.15 1.65
N TYR A 303 -12.94 -7.37 2.62
CA TYR A 303 -13.61 -7.93 3.79
C TYR A 303 -14.82 -8.77 3.38
N ASN A 304 -15.74 -8.21 2.58
CA ASN A 304 -16.99 -8.88 2.22
C ASN A 304 -16.79 -10.03 1.22
N ASP A 305 -15.81 -9.93 0.31
CA ASP A 305 -15.60 -10.90 -0.77
C ASP A 305 -14.70 -12.08 -0.35
N SER A 306 -13.93 -11.92 0.74
CA SER A 306 -12.88 -12.86 1.10
C SER A 306 -12.72 -13.04 2.61
N VAL A 307 -12.42 -11.96 3.34
CA VAL A 307 -11.92 -12.11 4.71
C VAL A 307 -12.99 -12.61 5.69
N ASP A 308 -14.27 -12.25 5.47
CA ASP A 308 -15.39 -12.77 6.26
C ASP A 308 -15.51 -14.30 6.13
N ASP A 309 -15.47 -14.82 4.90
CA ASP A 309 -15.51 -16.27 4.62
C ASP A 309 -14.30 -17.00 5.19
N ILE A 310 -13.11 -16.40 5.09
CA ILE A 310 -11.88 -16.96 5.66
C ILE A 310 -12.02 -17.12 7.17
N LEU A 311 -12.38 -16.05 7.90
CA LEU A 311 -12.49 -16.09 9.35
C LEU A 311 -13.62 -17.03 9.80
N ASN A 312 -14.79 -17.00 9.14
CA ASN A 312 -15.91 -17.87 9.46
C ASN A 312 -15.56 -19.35 9.25
N SER A 313 -14.93 -19.70 8.11
CA SER A 313 -14.60 -21.09 7.80
C SER A 313 -13.46 -21.61 8.68
N VAL A 314 -12.38 -20.83 8.87
CA VAL A 314 -11.24 -21.21 9.72
C VAL A 314 -11.70 -21.45 11.15
N ILE A 315 -12.47 -20.54 11.73
CA ILE A 315 -12.89 -20.65 13.13
C ILE A 315 -13.84 -21.84 13.30
N SER A 316 -14.71 -22.11 12.33
CA SER A 316 -15.57 -23.31 12.34
C SER A 316 -14.75 -24.60 12.33
N GLU A 317 -13.70 -24.70 11.51
CA GLU A 317 -12.80 -25.86 11.49
C GLU A 317 -11.97 -25.98 12.77
N LEU A 318 -11.52 -24.85 13.35
CA LEU A 318 -10.86 -24.86 14.66
C LEU A 318 -11.82 -25.39 15.74
N ILE A 319 -13.10 -25.01 15.75
CA ILE A 319 -14.06 -25.56 16.72
C ILE A 319 -14.19 -27.08 16.54
N GLY A 320 -14.22 -27.55 15.28
CA GLY A 320 -14.43 -28.96 14.94
C GLY A 320 -13.29 -29.92 15.29
N ASN A 321 -12.03 -29.47 15.30
CA ASN A 321 -10.86 -30.34 15.50
C ASN A 321 -9.80 -29.72 16.39
N SER A 322 -9.50 -30.31 17.56
CA SER A 322 -8.57 -29.79 18.57
C SER A 322 -7.11 -29.68 18.10
N GLU A 323 -6.70 -30.38 17.05
CA GLU A 323 -5.32 -30.36 16.55
C GLU A 323 -5.06 -29.17 15.62
N TYR A 324 -6.09 -28.60 15.00
CA TYR A 324 -5.92 -27.50 14.06
C TYR A 324 -5.40 -26.24 14.76
N ARG A 325 -4.49 -25.56 14.07
CA ARG A 325 -3.90 -24.28 14.45
C ARG A 325 -3.99 -23.31 13.27
N PHE A 326 -4.21 -22.03 13.56
CA PHE A 326 -4.21 -20.98 12.56
C PHE A 326 -3.56 -19.70 13.11
N THR A 327 -2.85 -18.96 12.27
CA THR A 327 -2.23 -17.68 12.65
C THR A 327 -2.84 -16.53 11.83
N TYR A 328 -3.22 -15.44 12.50
CA TYR A 328 -3.85 -14.27 11.86
C TYR A 328 -3.08 -12.97 12.20
N VAL A 329 -3.09 -11.96 11.31
CA VAL A 329 -2.17 -10.81 11.38
C VAL A 329 -2.88 -9.44 11.42
N GLU A 330 -3.80 -9.14 10.49
CA GLU A 330 -4.30 -7.77 10.24
C GLU A 330 -5.49 -7.40 11.14
N MET A 331 -5.22 -6.68 12.24
CA MET A 331 -6.26 -6.42 13.25
C MET A 331 -7.42 -5.57 12.76
N THR A 332 -7.20 -4.78 11.71
CA THR A 332 -8.26 -4.00 11.08
C THR A 332 -9.40 -4.89 10.56
N TYR A 333 -9.09 -5.99 9.87
CA TYR A 333 -10.10 -6.93 9.37
C TYR A 333 -10.66 -7.81 10.48
N PHE A 334 -9.81 -8.29 11.39
CA PHE A 334 -10.27 -9.05 12.55
C PHE A 334 -11.28 -8.26 13.37
N HIS A 335 -11.05 -6.95 13.56
CA HIS A 335 -11.97 -6.08 14.28
C HIS A 335 -13.31 -5.95 13.57
N MET A 336 -13.31 -5.70 12.25
CA MET A 336 -14.54 -5.66 11.45
C MET A 336 -15.35 -6.94 11.59
N TRP A 337 -14.68 -8.08 11.54
CA TRP A 337 -15.29 -9.39 11.69
C TRP A 337 -15.85 -9.61 13.08
N TRP A 338 -15.04 -9.33 14.11
CA TRP A 338 -15.39 -9.48 15.51
C TRP A 338 -16.68 -8.72 15.85
N LEU A 339 -16.82 -7.48 15.37
CA LEU A 339 -17.99 -6.64 15.62
C LEU A 339 -19.30 -7.21 15.08
N ARG A 340 -19.26 -8.09 14.06
CA ARG A 340 -20.45 -8.74 13.49
C ARG A 340 -20.84 -10.05 14.19
N GLN A 341 -19.96 -10.62 15.02
CA GLN A 341 -20.20 -11.92 15.66
C GLN A 341 -21.11 -11.82 16.90
N PRO A 342 -21.96 -12.85 17.16
CA PRO A 342 -22.75 -12.93 18.38
C PRO A 342 -21.86 -13.22 19.60
N ALA A 343 -22.33 -12.84 20.80
CA ALA A 343 -21.55 -12.95 22.04
C ALA A 343 -21.10 -14.39 22.37
N GLU A 344 -21.95 -15.39 22.12
CA GLU A 344 -21.61 -16.80 22.32
C GLU A 344 -20.44 -17.23 21.43
N TYR A 345 -20.46 -16.84 20.15
CA TYR A 345 -19.39 -17.15 19.21
C TYR A 345 -18.08 -16.45 19.57
N ARG A 346 -18.16 -15.19 20.02
CA ARG A 346 -17.01 -14.44 20.55
C ARG A 346 -16.35 -15.14 21.75
N ASN A 347 -17.15 -15.73 22.66
CA ASN A 347 -16.61 -16.52 23.78
C ASN A 347 -15.86 -17.75 23.30
N THR A 348 -16.41 -18.48 22.32
CA THR A 348 -15.72 -19.63 21.70
C THR A 348 -14.39 -19.22 21.06
N VAL A 349 -14.36 -18.10 20.34
CA VAL A 349 -13.12 -17.56 19.76
C VAL A 349 -12.11 -17.19 20.85
N HIS A 350 -12.56 -16.59 21.95
CA HIS A 350 -11.71 -16.30 23.09
C HIS A 350 -11.07 -17.58 23.67
N GLU A 351 -11.83 -18.66 23.80
CA GLU A 351 -11.30 -19.97 24.22
C GLU A 351 -10.27 -20.52 23.24
N LEU A 352 -10.51 -20.43 21.92
CA LEU A 352 -9.54 -20.84 20.90
C LEU A 352 -8.23 -20.05 20.98
N VAL A 353 -8.32 -18.73 21.20
CA VAL A 353 -7.14 -17.87 21.36
C VAL A 353 -6.36 -18.23 22.61
N CYS A 354 -7.05 -18.38 23.75
CA CYS A 354 -6.40 -18.74 25.01
C CYS A 354 -5.85 -20.17 25.04
N ALA A 355 -6.41 -21.09 24.25
CA ALA A 355 -5.85 -22.41 24.01
C ALA A 355 -4.66 -22.40 23.03
N GLY A 356 -4.31 -21.24 22.44
CA GLY A 356 -3.23 -21.10 21.46
C GLY A 356 -3.56 -21.74 20.09
N ARG A 357 -4.85 -21.96 19.81
CA ARG A 357 -5.33 -22.62 18.59
C ARG A 357 -5.54 -21.63 17.45
N LEU A 358 -6.11 -20.47 17.77
CA LEU A 358 -6.02 -19.28 16.95
C LEU A 358 -4.95 -18.37 17.57
N GLN A 359 -3.85 -18.12 16.87
CA GLN A 359 -2.79 -17.25 17.36
C GLN A 359 -2.70 -15.98 16.53
N PHE A 360 -2.41 -14.85 17.16
CA PHE A 360 -2.10 -13.62 16.45
C PHE A 360 -0.57 -13.48 16.28
N ALA A 361 -0.13 -13.12 15.08
CA ALA A 361 1.24 -12.71 14.80
C ALA A 361 1.23 -11.26 14.32
N ASN A 362 2.32 -10.52 14.56
CA ASN A 362 2.35 -9.06 14.43
C ASN A 362 1.31 -8.39 15.36
N GLY A 363 0.03 -8.31 14.98
CA GLY A 363 -1.05 -7.71 15.78
C GLY A 363 -1.07 -6.19 15.78
N GLY A 364 -0.39 -5.56 14.81
CA GLY A 364 -0.65 -4.17 14.47
C GLY A 364 -2.00 -4.00 13.78
N TRP A 365 -2.42 -2.75 13.57
CA TRP A 365 -3.64 -2.49 12.81
C TRP A 365 -3.53 -3.13 11.42
N THR A 366 -2.39 -2.94 10.76
CA THR A 366 -2.02 -3.56 9.48
C THR A 366 -0.61 -4.16 9.54
N MET A 367 -0.24 -4.95 8.52
CA MET A 367 1.17 -5.21 8.21
C MET A 367 1.77 -3.97 7.54
N SER A 368 2.36 -3.10 8.35
CA SER A 368 2.88 -1.80 7.90
C SER A 368 4.10 -1.94 7.00
N ASP A 369 4.24 -1.08 5.99
CA ASP A 369 5.50 -0.91 5.25
C ASP A 369 6.67 -0.54 6.19
N GLU A 370 7.90 -0.79 5.74
CA GLU A 370 9.13 -0.49 6.45
C GLU A 370 10.00 0.58 5.75
N ALA A 371 9.69 0.94 4.50
CA ALA A 371 10.49 1.90 3.73
C ALA A 371 9.97 3.34 3.82
N THR A 372 8.66 3.54 3.82
CA THR A 372 8.02 4.87 3.68
C THR A 372 7.22 5.29 4.92
N VAL A 373 7.15 4.42 5.94
CA VAL A 373 6.49 4.69 7.22
C VAL A 373 7.42 5.44 8.17
N TYR A 374 6.87 6.42 8.89
CA TYR A 374 7.56 7.13 9.96
C TYR A 374 7.37 6.36 11.26
N TYR A 375 8.47 6.16 12.00
CA TYR A 375 8.49 5.32 13.19
C TYR A 375 7.42 5.69 14.25
N GLY A 376 7.00 6.96 14.33
CA GLY A 376 5.90 7.37 15.22
C GLY A 376 4.55 6.79 14.82
N ASP A 377 4.21 6.84 13.52
CA ASP A 377 2.93 6.31 13.01
C ASP A 377 2.90 4.79 13.09
N ASP A 378 4.07 4.17 12.91
CA ASP A 378 4.26 2.75 13.07
C ASP A 378 4.02 2.27 14.51
N ILE A 379 4.50 3.04 15.50
CA ILE A 379 4.18 2.80 16.91
C ILE A 379 2.68 2.96 17.15
N ASP A 380 2.04 3.97 16.57
CA ASP A 380 0.62 4.24 16.79
C ASP A 380 -0.28 3.12 16.23
N GLN A 381 -0.06 2.68 14.99
CA GLN A 381 -0.83 1.57 14.40
C GLN A 381 -0.59 0.26 15.15
N LEU A 382 0.65 -0.01 15.58
CA LEU A 382 1.00 -1.20 16.34
C LEU A 382 0.34 -1.19 17.73
N THR A 383 0.37 -0.03 18.40
CA THR A 383 -0.29 0.19 19.69
C THR A 383 -1.79 -0.05 19.58
N ARG A 384 -2.44 0.48 18.53
CA ARG A 384 -3.90 0.37 18.36
C ARG A 384 -4.36 -1.07 18.15
N GLY A 385 -3.65 -1.85 17.34
CA GLY A 385 -3.95 -3.27 17.11
C GLY A 385 -3.74 -4.11 18.37
N ARG A 386 -2.61 -3.93 19.07
CA ARG A 386 -2.30 -4.67 20.29
C ARG A 386 -3.18 -4.28 21.47
N TYR A 387 -3.57 -3.01 21.56
CA TYR A 387 -4.57 -2.54 22.51
C TYR A 387 -5.91 -3.26 22.30
N LEU A 388 -6.38 -3.40 21.06
CA LEU A 388 -7.58 -4.18 20.74
C LEU A 388 -7.42 -5.63 21.21
N LEU A 389 -6.33 -6.30 20.85
CA LEU A 389 -6.08 -7.70 21.24
C LEU A 389 -6.09 -7.89 22.76
N ARG A 390 -5.49 -6.96 23.49
CA ARG A 390 -5.52 -6.96 24.97
C ARG A 390 -6.93 -6.79 25.52
N GLN A 391 -7.74 -5.91 24.94
CA GLN A 391 -9.13 -5.69 25.36
C GLN A 391 -9.99 -6.93 25.09
N LEU A 392 -9.79 -7.58 23.94
CA LEU A 392 -10.60 -8.73 23.53
C LEU A 392 -10.19 -10.04 24.22
N PHE A 393 -8.89 -10.29 24.40
CA PHE A 393 -8.35 -11.60 24.80
C PHE A 393 -7.38 -11.55 25.98
N GLY A 394 -7.22 -10.38 26.62
CA GLY A 394 -6.27 -10.22 27.71
C GLY A 394 -4.84 -10.57 27.30
N LYS A 395 -4.15 -11.35 28.14
CA LYS A 395 -2.75 -11.72 27.91
C LYS A 395 -2.57 -12.78 26.81
N CYS A 396 -3.57 -13.63 26.56
CA CYS A 396 -3.44 -14.76 25.65
C CYS A 396 -3.48 -14.33 24.17
N GLY A 397 -4.10 -13.20 23.85
CA GLY A 397 -4.13 -12.65 22.50
C GLY A 397 -2.88 -11.85 22.10
N LEU A 398 -1.93 -11.60 23.00
CA LEU A 398 -0.76 -10.76 22.70
C LEU A 398 0.28 -11.52 21.87
N PRO A 399 0.63 -11.04 20.65
CA PRO A 399 1.60 -11.70 19.80
C PRO A 399 3.02 -11.68 20.37
N ARG A 400 3.73 -12.81 20.20
CA ARG A 400 5.16 -13.00 20.53
C ARG A 400 6.07 -13.01 19.31
N THR A 401 5.51 -13.17 18.11
CA THR A 401 6.26 -13.16 16.85
C THR A 401 5.74 -12.04 15.95
N ALA A 402 6.65 -11.22 15.43
CA ALA A 402 6.37 -10.26 14.37
C ALA A 402 6.41 -10.98 13.02
N TRP A 403 5.49 -10.58 12.13
CA TRP A 403 5.26 -11.25 10.85
C TRP A 403 5.16 -10.19 9.75
N GLN A 404 6.21 -10.11 8.92
CA GLN A 404 6.40 -9.10 7.87
C GLN A 404 6.71 -9.82 6.55
N ILE A 405 5.81 -10.69 6.11
CA ILE A 405 6.06 -11.54 4.94
C ILE A 405 6.01 -10.77 3.62
N ASP A 406 5.32 -9.63 3.56
CA ASP A 406 5.03 -8.96 2.31
C ASP A 406 5.52 -7.51 2.20
N THR A 407 6.31 -7.02 3.15
CA THR A 407 6.95 -5.70 3.02
C THR A 407 8.15 -5.77 2.06
N PHE A 408 8.36 -4.74 1.23
CA PHE A 408 9.33 -4.77 0.14
C PHE A 408 10.75 -4.37 0.59
N GLY A 409 11.32 -5.16 1.50
CA GLY A 409 12.54 -4.88 2.26
C GLY A 409 12.23 -4.52 3.72
N HIS A 410 13.26 -4.49 4.56
CA HIS A 410 13.10 -4.42 6.02
C HIS A 410 14.06 -3.43 6.69
N ALA A 411 13.55 -2.57 7.56
CA ALA A 411 14.28 -1.50 8.24
C ALA A 411 14.88 -1.96 9.57
N ARG A 412 16.16 -1.66 9.80
CA ARG A 412 16.84 -1.97 11.08
C ARG A 412 16.10 -1.41 12.30
N ASP A 413 15.64 -0.16 12.23
CA ASP A 413 14.99 0.47 13.38
C ASP A 413 13.59 -0.10 13.64
N ARG A 414 12.93 -0.71 12.65
CA ARG A 414 11.69 -1.47 12.84
C ARG A 414 11.91 -2.70 13.71
N ALA A 415 12.98 -3.45 13.48
CA ALA A 415 13.37 -4.59 14.32
C ALA A 415 13.64 -4.16 15.78
N ASP A 416 14.25 -2.99 16.00
CA ASP A 416 14.45 -2.45 17.35
C ASP A 416 13.10 -2.17 18.01
N LEU A 417 12.18 -1.47 17.33
CA LEU A 417 10.84 -1.18 17.84
C LEU A 417 10.06 -2.45 18.20
N MET A 418 10.12 -3.47 17.34
CA MET A 418 9.51 -4.77 17.63
C MET A 418 10.13 -5.39 18.90
N ALA A 419 11.45 -5.38 19.03
CA ALA A 419 12.07 -5.84 20.27
C ALA A 419 11.59 -5.02 21.50
N GLN A 420 11.38 -3.72 21.38
CA GLN A 420 10.82 -2.90 22.47
C GLN A 420 9.33 -3.17 22.75
N ALA A 421 8.57 -3.67 21.77
CA ALA A 421 7.17 -4.08 21.91
C ALA A 421 7.03 -5.47 22.56
N GLY A 422 8.12 -6.22 22.74
CA GLY A 422 8.13 -7.51 23.44
C GLY A 422 8.04 -8.74 22.54
N TYR A 423 8.35 -8.61 21.25
CA TYR A 423 8.47 -9.77 20.36
C TYR A 423 9.76 -10.57 20.65
N ASP A 424 9.67 -11.88 20.52
CA ASP A 424 10.81 -12.81 20.59
C ASP A 424 11.49 -13.01 19.24
N SER A 425 10.71 -12.85 18.15
CA SER A 425 11.16 -13.09 16.79
C SER A 425 10.49 -12.17 15.78
N LEU A 426 11.18 -11.99 14.65
CA LEU A 426 10.68 -11.42 13.41
C LEU A 426 10.83 -12.45 12.28
N ILE A 427 9.76 -12.68 11.54
CA ILE A 427 9.76 -13.57 10.38
C ILE A 427 9.35 -12.78 9.13
N PHE A 428 10.17 -12.85 8.08
CA PHE A 428 9.90 -12.19 6.82
C PHE A 428 10.38 -13.00 5.60
N GLN A 429 10.01 -12.56 4.41
CA GLN A 429 10.31 -13.26 3.15
C GLN A 429 11.16 -12.44 2.17
N ARG A 430 10.93 -11.14 2.05
CA ARG A 430 11.46 -10.30 0.95
C ARG A 430 12.82 -9.69 1.31
N ALA A 431 13.87 -10.48 1.16
CA ALA A 431 15.27 -10.02 1.12
C ALA A 431 15.82 -10.00 -0.30
N HIS A 432 16.89 -9.24 -0.54
CA HIS A 432 17.60 -9.22 -1.83
C HIS A 432 17.98 -10.65 -2.26
N PHE A 433 17.63 -11.05 -3.48
CA PHE A 433 17.71 -12.44 -3.93
C PHE A 433 19.10 -13.07 -3.80
N GLN A 434 20.17 -12.32 -4.11
CA GLN A 434 21.55 -12.82 -3.95
C GLN A 434 21.93 -13.04 -2.49
N GLU A 435 21.55 -12.13 -1.57
CA GLU A 435 21.83 -12.30 -0.15
C GLU A 435 21.04 -13.49 0.39
N LYS A 436 19.77 -13.62 -0.01
CA LYS A 436 18.92 -14.76 0.35
C LYS A 436 19.52 -16.09 -0.08
N PHE A 437 19.98 -16.20 -1.33
CA PHE A 437 20.65 -17.40 -1.86
C PHE A 437 21.94 -17.73 -1.11
N GLN A 438 22.80 -16.73 -0.87
CA GLN A 438 24.04 -16.92 -0.12
C GLN A 438 23.77 -17.36 1.32
N ARG A 439 22.74 -16.79 1.95
CA ARG A 439 22.34 -17.15 3.31
C ARG A 439 21.80 -18.57 3.38
N ALA A 440 20.97 -18.99 2.43
CA ALA A 440 20.47 -20.35 2.32
C ALA A 440 21.64 -21.33 2.21
N ARG A 441 22.54 -21.12 1.24
CA ARG A 441 23.73 -21.98 1.04
C ARG A 441 24.63 -22.09 2.27
N ASN A 442 24.74 -21.01 3.04
CA ASN A 442 25.57 -20.96 4.25
C ASN A 442 24.80 -21.31 5.54
N ARG A 443 23.52 -21.70 5.46
CA ARG A 443 22.63 -21.98 6.61
C ARG A 443 22.51 -20.82 7.60
N THR A 444 22.39 -19.60 7.07
CA THR A 444 22.38 -18.34 7.85
C THR A 444 21.12 -17.49 7.62
N LEU A 445 20.02 -18.12 7.17
CA LEU A 445 18.68 -17.50 7.10
C LEU A 445 18.05 -17.26 8.48
N GLN A 446 18.57 -17.93 9.51
CA GLN A 446 18.27 -17.67 10.92
C GLN A 446 19.45 -16.92 11.54
N PHE A 447 19.19 -15.75 12.14
CA PHE A 447 20.24 -14.92 12.73
C PHE A 447 19.68 -14.02 13.82
N LEU A 448 20.60 -13.47 14.63
CA LEU A 448 20.31 -12.43 15.59
C LEU A 448 20.53 -11.07 14.92
N TRP A 449 19.44 -10.33 14.72
CA TRP A 449 19.51 -8.98 14.17
C TRP A 449 19.87 -8.00 15.27
N ASP A 450 21.07 -7.43 15.18
CA ASP A 450 21.67 -6.49 16.11
C ASP A 450 21.46 -5.06 15.64
N THR A 451 20.57 -4.34 16.30
CA THR A 451 20.13 -3.02 15.85
C THR A 451 21.00 -1.87 16.37
N ARG A 452 22.18 -2.16 16.93
CA ARG A 452 23.08 -1.13 17.47
C ARG A 452 23.73 -0.30 16.36
N GLU A 453 23.83 1.01 16.56
CA GLU A 453 24.62 1.89 15.67
C GLU A 453 26.13 1.65 15.86
N GLN A 454 26.56 1.33 17.10
CA GLN A 454 27.95 1.06 17.47
C GLN A 454 28.03 0.00 18.56
N MET A 455 29.11 -0.78 18.58
CA MET A 455 29.39 -1.73 19.65
C MET A 455 29.43 -1.03 21.02
N GLY A 456 28.70 -1.56 22.00
CA GLY A 456 28.60 -1.01 23.37
C GLY A 456 27.53 0.08 23.57
N THR A 457 26.71 0.40 22.56
CA THR A 457 25.46 1.15 22.77
C THR A 457 24.33 0.20 23.15
N LYS A 458 23.35 0.68 23.91
CA LYS A 458 22.15 -0.12 24.22
C LYS A 458 21.26 -0.14 22.98
N ALA A 459 21.17 -1.25 22.28
CA ALA A 459 20.04 -1.53 21.39
C ALA A 459 19.64 -2.99 21.54
N ARG A 460 18.36 -3.28 21.29
CA ARG A 460 17.86 -4.64 21.46
C ARG A 460 18.19 -5.47 20.23
N GLN A 461 18.37 -6.75 20.48
CA GLN A 461 18.60 -7.76 19.45
C GLN A 461 17.29 -8.52 19.24
N LEU A 462 16.99 -8.89 18.00
CA LEU A 462 15.78 -9.65 17.67
C LEU A 462 16.14 -10.86 16.80
N PHE A 463 15.75 -12.06 17.24
CA PHE A 463 15.90 -13.23 16.38
C PHE A 463 15.08 -13.06 15.12
N THR A 464 15.70 -13.36 13.98
CA THR A 464 15.10 -13.13 12.68
C THR A 464 15.20 -14.38 11.83
N HIS A 465 14.09 -14.73 11.18
CA HIS A 465 13.98 -15.82 10.22
C HIS A 465 13.61 -15.26 8.85
N ILE A 466 14.38 -15.64 7.84
CA ILE A 466 14.05 -15.42 6.42
C ILE A 466 13.56 -16.74 5.85
N PHE A 467 12.38 -16.76 5.25
CA PHE A 467 11.88 -17.92 4.51
C PHE A 467 12.83 -18.27 3.36
N SER A 468 13.17 -19.54 3.12
CA SER A 468 14.05 -19.95 2.01
C SER A 468 13.35 -19.81 0.66
N GLY A 469 12.09 -20.25 0.58
CA GLY A 469 11.24 -20.25 -0.61
C GLY A 469 10.35 -19.02 -0.74
N THR A 470 9.04 -19.23 -0.77
CA THR A 470 7.98 -18.19 -0.78
C THR A 470 7.20 -18.22 0.54
N TYR A 471 6.38 -17.20 0.81
CA TYR A 471 5.42 -17.22 1.92
C TYR A 471 4.14 -18.02 1.60
N CYS A 472 4.00 -18.50 0.35
CA CYS A 472 2.89 -19.32 -0.08
C CYS A 472 3.19 -20.83 -0.04
N TYR A 473 2.15 -21.67 -0.02
CA TYR A 473 2.27 -23.05 -0.47
C TYR A 473 2.69 -23.10 -1.96
N PRO A 474 3.13 -24.25 -2.50
CA PRO A 474 3.66 -24.34 -3.87
C PRO A 474 2.66 -23.83 -4.91
N ARG A 475 3.12 -23.06 -5.89
CA ARG A 475 2.26 -22.35 -6.85
C ARG A 475 1.29 -23.26 -7.62
N ASP A 476 1.71 -24.50 -7.88
CA ASP A 476 0.92 -25.50 -8.60
C ASP A 476 -0.02 -26.30 -7.69
N ILE A 477 -0.06 -26.02 -6.38
CA ILE A 477 -0.86 -26.72 -5.39
C ILE A 477 -1.76 -25.72 -4.66
N SER A 478 -2.88 -25.34 -5.26
CA SER A 478 -3.92 -24.57 -4.57
C SER A 478 -4.94 -25.51 -3.93
N PHE A 479 -5.17 -25.39 -2.63
CA PHE A 479 -6.18 -26.18 -1.94
C PHE A 479 -7.57 -25.52 -1.94
N ASP A 480 -7.64 -24.21 -2.16
CA ASP A 480 -8.86 -23.43 -1.98
C ASP A 480 -9.91 -23.65 -3.10
N ASP A 481 -9.48 -24.03 -4.30
CA ASP A 481 -10.39 -24.32 -5.42
C ASP A 481 -10.90 -25.78 -5.44
N GLY A 482 -10.43 -26.61 -4.50
CA GLY A 482 -10.76 -28.03 -4.41
C GLY A 482 -10.36 -28.85 -5.64
N SER A 483 -9.49 -28.32 -6.51
CA SER A 483 -8.98 -29.00 -7.70
C SER A 483 -7.98 -30.09 -7.35
N ILE A 484 -7.27 -29.91 -6.23
CA ILE A 484 -6.24 -30.82 -5.75
C ILE A 484 -6.66 -31.39 -4.40
N PHE A 485 -6.80 -32.71 -4.38
CA PHE A 485 -6.93 -33.49 -3.14
C PHE A 485 -5.71 -34.38 -3.05
N ILE A 486 -4.91 -34.22 -2.00
CA ILE A 486 -3.73 -35.07 -1.80
C ILE A 486 -4.18 -36.53 -1.76
N SER A 487 -3.79 -37.31 -2.76
CA SER A 487 -4.00 -38.76 -2.89
C SER A 487 -2.67 -39.48 -2.61
N GLU A 488 -2.65 -40.82 -2.68
CA GLU A 488 -1.41 -41.61 -2.62
C GLU A 488 -0.54 -41.44 -3.90
N ASP A 489 -0.92 -40.57 -4.84
CA ASP A 489 -0.14 -40.30 -6.04
C ASP A 489 1.21 -39.65 -5.68
N ALA A 490 2.28 -40.15 -6.28
CA ALA A 490 3.65 -39.79 -5.93
C ALA A 490 4.01 -38.33 -6.28
N THR A 491 3.26 -37.64 -7.14
CA THR A 491 3.60 -36.33 -7.71
C THR A 491 3.52 -35.18 -6.72
N GLU A 492 2.41 -35.02 -6.01
CA GLU A 492 2.22 -33.93 -5.03
C GLU A 492 3.13 -34.14 -3.82
N LEU A 493 3.27 -35.39 -3.38
CA LEU A 493 4.22 -35.75 -2.34
C LEU A 493 5.68 -35.52 -2.76
N ALA A 494 6.02 -35.65 -4.05
CA ALA A 494 7.36 -35.34 -4.56
C ALA A 494 7.65 -33.84 -4.48
N VAL A 495 6.70 -32.97 -4.84
CA VAL A 495 6.86 -31.50 -4.73
C VAL A 495 7.14 -31.09 -3.29
N PHE A 496 6.36 -31.59 -2.33
CA PHE A 496 6.64 -31.30 -0.92
C PHE A 496 7.96 -31.93 -0.43
N THR A 497 8.37 -33.08 -0.99
CA THR A 497 9.67 -33.69 -0.68
C THR A 497 10.84 -32.80 -1.14
N GLU A 498 10.77 -32.24 -2.36
CA GLU A 498 11.78 -31.32 -2.90
C GLU A 498 11.90 -30.05 -2.06
N ILE A 499 10.78 -29.46 -1.64
CA ILE A 499 10.79 -28.28 -0.78
C ILE A 499 11.44 -28.56 0.58
N LEU A 500 11.24 -29.76 1.13
CA LEU A 500 11.88 -30.14 2.38
C LEU A 500 13.39 -30.31 2.22
N GLU A 501 13.83 -30.90 1.11
CA GLU A 501 15.25 -31.00 0.77
C GLU A 501 15.88 -29.60 0.71
N GLU A 502 15.25 -28.65 0.02
CA GLU A 502 15.71 -27.25 -0.04
C GLU A 502 15.75 -26.59 1.34
N MET A 503 14.72 -26.79 2.17
CA MET A 503 14.65 -26.23 3.51
C MET A 503 15.71 -26.83 4.45
N GLU A 504 15.90 -28.15 4.43
CA GLU A 504 16.92 -28.85 5.23
C GLU A 504 18.34 -28.38 4.87
N GLU A 505 18.58 -28.10 3.59
CA GLU A 505 19.85 -27.55 3.14
C GLU A 505 20.05 -26.09 3.58
N ALA A 506 18.97 -25.32 3.70
CA ALA A 506 18.99 -23.87 3.95
C ALA A 506 19.00 -23.45 5.42
N TYR A 507 18.62 -24.34 6.35
CA TYR A 507 18.55 -24.04 7.78
C TYR A 507 19.49 -24.91 8.62
N GLU A 508 19.89 -24.39 9.78
CA GLU A 508 20.80 -25.10 10.67
C GLU A 508 20.06 -26.03 11.65
N THR A 509 18.86 -25.63 12.10
CA THR A 509 18.07 -26.38 13.07
C THR A 509 17.24 -27.49 12.42
N ASN A 510 16.96 -28.55 13.18
CA ASN A 510 16.03 -29.62 12.79
C ASN A 510 14.53 -29.25 12.91
N HIS A 511 14.22 -27.97 13.07
CA HIS A 511 12.86 -27.43 13.08
C HIS A 511 12.66 -26.56 11.83
N LEU A 512 11.72 -26.98 10.97
CA LEU A 512 11.40 -26.31 9.71
C LEU A 512 9.99 -25.70 9.80
N LEU A 513 9.82 -24.49 9.27
CA LEU A 513 8.53 -23.79 9.22
C LEU A 513 8.04 -23.75 7.78
N LEU A 514 7.03 -24.55 7.47
CA LEU A 514 6.39 -24.55 6.15
C LEU A 514 5.12 -23.68 6.21
N PRO A 515 5.03 -22.58 5.44
CA PRO A 515 3.83 -21.78 5.39
C PRO A 515 2.75 -22.49 4.55
N MET A 516 1.66 -22.89 5.20
CA MET A 516 0.50 -23.51 4.54
C MET A 516 -0.58 -22.45 4.34
N GLY A 517 -0.39 -21.52 3.41
CA GLY A 517 -1.35 -20.47 3.04
C GLY A 517 -0.83 -19.66 1.86
N CYS A 518 -1.58 -18.66 1.40
CA CYS A 518 -1.21 -17.65 0.41
C CYS A 518 -2.20 -16.47 0.49
N ASP A 519 -2.06 -15.47 -0.38
CA ASP A 519 -2.95 -14.31 -0.46
C ASP A 519 -4.43 -14.75 -0.50
N PHE A 520 -5.21 -14.29 0.49
CA PHE A 520 -6.64 -14.59 0.64
C PHE A 520 -7.02 -16.10 0.58
N SER A 521 -6.09 -16.99 0.92
CA SER A 521 -6.36 -18.42 1.09
C SER A 521 -7.21 -18.74 2.33
N TYR A 522 -7.70 -19.98 2.45
CA TYR A 522 -8.63 -20.47 3.48
C TYR A 522 -10.05 -19.93 3.37
N LYS A 523 -10.52 -19.49 2.19
CA LYS A 523 -11.96 -19.17 2.03
C LYS A 523 -12.84 -20.37 2.34
N ASN A 524 -12.37 -21.56 1.95
CA ASN A 524 -12.94 -22.84 2.36
C ASN A 524 -11.90 -23.63 3.18
N ALA A 525 -11.71 -23.23 4.43
CA ALA A 525 -10.73 -23.82 5.32
C ALA A 525 -10.83 -25.36 5.44
N ASN A 526 -12.03 -25.94 5.31
CA ASN A 526 -12.24 -27.39 5.42
C ASN A 526 -11.39 -28.18 4.42
N ILE A 527 -11.35 -27.74 3.16
CA ILE A 527 -10.60 -28.42 2.09
C ILE A 527 -9.09 -28.32 2.39
N THR A 528 -8.65 -27.14 2.76
CA THR A 528 -7.25 -26.87 3.07
C THR A 528 -6.77 -27.68 4.27
N PHE A 529 -7.49 -27.68 5.39
CA PHE A 529 -7.17 -28.51 6.55
C PHE A 529 -7.20 -30.02 6.23
N ARG A 530 -8.15 -30.50 5.44
CA ARG A 530 -8.18 -31.91 5.02
C ARG A 530 -6.96 -32.29 4.18
N ASN A 531 -6.51 -31.42 3.29
CA ASN A 531 -5.31 -31.66 2.50
C ASN A 531 -4.06 -31.64 3.39
N VAL A 532 -3.94 -30.70 4.32
CA VAL A 532 -2.84 -30.67 5.28
C VAL A 532 -2.84 -31.93 6.17
N ASP A 533 -4.00 -32.40 6.64
CA ASP A 533 -4.12 -33.64 7.41
C ASP A 533 -3.61 -34.85 6.64
N ARG A 534 -3.96 -34.94 5.35
CA ARG A 534 -3.45 -36.01 4.48
C ARG A 534 -1.94 -35.91 4.30
N LEU A 535 -1.40 -34.71 4.11
CA LEU A 535 0.04 -34.49 4.03
C LEU A 535 0.75 -34.99 5.29
N ILE A 536 0.24 -34.59 6.46
CA ILE A 536 0.74 -35.02 7.78
C ILE A 536 0.69 -36.55 7.90
N GLN A 537 -0.45 -37.17 7.57
CA GLN A 537 -0.62 -38.62 7.65
C GLN A 537 0.34 -39.37 6.73
N GLN A 538 0.51 -38.90 5.49
CA GLN A 538 1.39 -39.54 4.51
C GLN A 538 2.86 -39.46 4.93
N PHE A 539 3.35 -38.29 5.34
CA PHE A 539 4.74 -38.14 5.78
C PHE A 539 5.03 -38.87 7.10
N ASN A 540 4.16 -38.76 8.10
CA ASN A 540 4.34 -39.46 9.37
C ASN A 540 4.17 -40.99 9.25
N GLY A 541 3.45 -41.47 8.24
CA GLY A 541 3.24 -42.88 7.96
C GLY A 541 4.34 -43.55 7.13
N ARG A 542 5.33 -42.81 6.61
CA ARG A 542 6.40 -43.38 5.77
C ARG A 542 7.31 -44.33 6.56
N THR A 543 7.44 -45.56 6.06
CA THR A 543 8.31 -46.60 6.65
C THR A 543 9.66 -46.77 5.92
N LEU A 544 9.77 -46.24 4.69
CA LEU A 544 10.94 -46.35 3.80
C LEU A 544 11.22 -45.00 3.11
N GLY A 545 12.47 -44.78 2.66
CA GLY A 545 12.90 -43.57 1.95
C GLY A 545 13.47 -42.45 2.84
N PRO A 546 13.97 -41.35 2.23
CA PRO A 546 14.31 -40.13 2.96
C PRO A 546 13.04 -39.59 3.65
N TYR A 547 13.21 -38.99 4.82
CA TYR A 547 12.13 -38.43 5.66
C TYR A 547 11.24 -39.41 6.46
N LYS A 548 11.58 -40.71 6.54
CA LYS A 548 10.88 -41.69 7.42
C LYS A 548 10.91 -41.35 8.93
N GLN A 549 11.78 -40.44 9.34
CA GLN A 549 11.96 -40.00 10.74
C GLN A 549 11.49 -38.54 10.95
N THR A 550 10.67 -38.00 10.04
CA THR A 550 10.08 -36.67 10.21
C THR A 550 8.83 -36.72 11.08
N ASN A 551 8.52 -35.62 11.75
CA ASN A 551 7.29 -35.47 12.53
C ASN A 551 6.58 -34.19 12.10
N TRP A 552 5.48 -34.36 11.39
CA TRP A 552 4.63 -33.33 10.84
C TRP A 552 3.44 -33.08 11.75
N PHE A 553 3.17 -31.80 12.03
CA PHE A 553 2.04 -31.39 12.86
C PHE A 553 1.74 -29.91 12.64
N TYR A 554 0.51 -29.49 12.94
CA TYR A 554 0.15 -28.07 12.94
C TYR A 554 0.93 -27.31 14.00
N SER A 555 1.46 -26.15 13.64
CA SER A 555 2.23 -25.30 14.54
C SER A 555 1.87 -23.83 14.33
N THR A 556 2.50 -22.96 15.12
CA THR A 556 2.38 -21.51 14.99
C THR A 556 3.77 -20.87 15.00
N PRO A 557 3.94 -19.63 14.50
CA PRO A 557 5.23 -18.96 14.49
C PRO A 557 5.90 -18.84 15.88
N ALA A 558 5.10 -18.66 16.95
CA ALA A 558 5.63 -18.60 18.31
C ALA A 558 6.14 -19.97 18.79
N CYS A 559 5.41 -21.05 18.51
CA CYS A 559 5.84 -22.41 18.83
C CYS A 559 7.10 -22.81 18.06
N TYR A 560 7.17 -22.46 16.78
CA TYR A 560 8.36 -22.62 15.94
C TYR A 560 9.56 -21.87 16.53
N THR A 561 9.38 -20.59 16.87
CA THR A 561 10.44 -19.76 17.45
C THR A 561 11.00 -20.38 18.74
N LEU A 562 10.14 -20.87 19.62
CA LEU A 562 10.55 -21.51 20.88
C LEU A 562 11.33 -22.81 20.63
N ALA A 563 10.93 -23.62 19.65
CA ALA A 563 11.61 -24.85 19.30
C ALA A 563 13.01 -24.57 18.73
N VAL A 564 13.12 -23.62 17.80
CA VAL A 564 14.38 -23.15 17.23
C VAL A 564 15.30 -22.55 18.29
N ASN A 565 14.76 -21.77 19.21
CA ASN A 565 15.50 -21.21 20.33
C ASN A 565 16.18 -22.28 21.18
N ARG A 566 15.43 -23.29 21.61
CA ARG A 566 15.96 -24.41 22.41
C ARG A 566 17.06 -25.17 21.68
N GLU A 567 16.96 -25.29 20.37
CA GLU A 567 17.99 -25.99 19.58
C GLU A 567 19.25 -25.15 19.42
N LEU A 568 19.12 -23.86 19.10
CA LEU A 568 20.25 -22.95 19.00
C LEU A 568 20.96 -22.76 20.35
N GLU A 569 20.23 -22.75 21.47
CA GLU A 569 20.83 -22.76 22.81
C GLU A 569 21.74 -23.97 23.05
N LYS A 570 21.36 -25.17 22.57
CA LYS A 570 22.23 -26.36 22.64
C LYS A 570 23.47 -26.21 21.74
N LEU A 571 23.29 -25.63 20.55
CA LEU A 571 24.40 -25.41 19.61
C LEU A 571 25.37 -24.32 20.10
N GLY A 572 24.91 -23.41 20.96
CA GLY A 572 25.73 -22.37 21.59
C GLY A 572 26.20 -21.27 20.63
N ARG A 573 25.67 -21.20 19.40
CA ARG A 573 26.02 -20.18 18.41
C ARG A 573 24.84 -19.74 17.55
N LEU A 574 24.87 -18.49 17.12
CA LEU A 574 23.92 -17.88 16.19
C LEU A 574 24.62 -16.74 15.44
N ASN A 575 24.42 -16.66 14.13
CA ASN A 575 25.01 -15.58 13.31
C ASN A 575 24.39 -14.22 13.65
N ARG A 576 25.14 -13.13 13.46
CA ARG A 576 24.67 -11.76 13.69
C ARG A 576 24.56 -10.95 12.39
N ARG A 577 23.60 -10.02 12.33
CA ARG A 577 23.39 -9.04 11.23
C ARG A 577 23.14 -7.65 11.81
N PHE A 578 23.69 -6.57 11.24
CA PHE A 578 23.66 -5.22 11.85
C PHE A 578 22.84 -4.14 11.11
N ASP A 579 22.85 -4.12 9.77
CA ASP A 579 22.18 -3.06 8.99
C ASP A 579 20.75 -3.47 8.60
N ASP A 580 20.22 -2.92 7.51
CA ASP A 580 18.88 -3.21 6.98
C ASP A 580 18.91 -4.12 5.73
N PHE A 581 17.73 -4.43 5.20
CA PHE A 581 17.55 -5.27 4.00
C PHE A 581 17.10 -4.43 2.79
N PHE A 582 17.66 -3.23 2.63
CA PHE A 582 17.41 -2.35 1.49
C PHE A 582 18.65 -2.18 0.58
N PRO A 583 18.45 -1.93 -0.73
CA PRO A 583 17.18 -2.03 -1.45
C PRO A 583 16.78 -3.50 -1.69
N TYR A 584 15.47 -3.75 -1.81
CA TYR A 584 14.95 -5.07 -2.17
C TYR A 584 15.01 -5.29 -3.68
N SER A 585 15.36 -6.51 -4.07
CA SER A 585 15.28 -6.99 -5.45
C SER A 585 14.96 -8.48 -5.43
N ASP A 586 13.95 -8.87 -6.20
CA ASP A 586 13.49 -10.25 -6.38
C ASP A 586 14.31 -11.01 -7.43
N ARG A 587 14.97 -10.29 -8.35
CA ARG A 587 15.78 -10.85 -9.45
C ARG A 587 16.71 -9.81 -10.06
N GLU A 588 17.63 -10.25 -10.90
CA GLU A 588 18.64 -9.38 -11.50
C GLU A 588 18.06 -8.14 -12.20
N SER A 589 18.53 -6.96 -11.79
CA SER A 589 18.15 -5.65 -12.30
C SER A 589 16.64 -5.38 -12.25
N ASN A 590 15.98 -5.83 -11.18
CA ASN A 590 14.59 -5.51 -10.87
C ASN A 590 14.51 -4.96 -9.43
N TYR A 591 14.81 -3.68 -9.25
CA TYR A 591 14.91 -3.04 -7.93
C TYR A 591 13.61 -2.37 -7.55
N TRP A 592 13.06 -2.78 -6.41
CA TRP A 592 11.80 -2.27 -5.88
C TRP A 592 12.09 -0.99 -5.09
N VAL A 593 12.49 0.06 -5.80
CA VAL A 593 12.89 1.34 -5.21
C VAL A 593 12.07 2.50 -5.77
N GLY A 594 11.17 2.23 -6.72
CA GLY A 594 10.23 3.20 -7.27
C GLY A 594 9.14 3.60 -6.28
N PHE A 595 8.65 2.64 -5.49
CA PHE A 595 7.61 2.87 -4.47
C PHE A 595 8.04 3.79 -3.33
N TYR A 596 9.35 4.02 -3.17
CA TYR A 596 9.85 5.05 -2.25
C TYR A 596 9.28 6.43 -2.59
N THR A 597 8.87 6.65 -3.86
CA THR A 597 8.31 7.93 -4.34
C THR A 597 6.91 7.82 -4.96
N SER A 598 6.44 6.64 -5.39
CA SER A 598 5.10 6.47 -5.99
C SER A 598 3.99 7.11 -5.14
N ARG A 599 3.01 7.78 -5.78
CA ARG A 599 1.95 8.55 -5.09
C ARG A 599 2.46 9.58 -4.06
N PRO A 600 3.35 10.52 -4.44
CA PRO A 600 3.98 11.44 -3.48
C PRO A 600 2.99 12.45 -2.87
N ALA A 601 1.82 12.67 -3.47
CA ALA A 601 0.75 13.47 -2.88
C ALA A 601 0.12 12.77 -1.67
N LEU A 602 -0.20 11.48 -1.79
CA LEU A 602 -0.74 10.66 -0.70
C LEU A 602 0.24 10.61 0.48
N LYS A 603 1.51 10.34 0.20
CA LYS A 603 2.59 10.29 1.20
C LYS A 603 2.66 11.56 2.07
N ALA A 604 2.47 12.74 1.47
CA ALA A 604 2.43 13.99 2.22
C ALA A 604 1.13 14.19 3.01
N TYR A 605 0.00 13.74 2.46
CA TYR A 605 -1.27 13.87 3.16
C TYR A 605 -1.31 12.99 4.42
N VAL A 606 -0.67 11.82 4.39
CA VAL A 606 -0.43 10.99 5.58
C VAL A 606 0.40 11.74 6.63
N ARG A 607 1.51 12.39 6.24
CA ARG A 607 2.36 13.18 7.16
C ARG A 607 1.59 14.33 7.82
N GLN A 608 0.80 15.07 7.04
CA GLN A 608 -0.04 16.16 7.54
C GLN A 608 -1.12 15.68 8.52
N SER A 609 -1.81 14.60 8.17
CA SER A 609 -2.88 14.03 9.00
C SER A 609 -2.31 13.40 10.28
N SER A 610 -1.12 12.81 10.21
CA SER A 610 -0.37 12.34 11.37
C SER A 610 0.03 13.49 12.30
N ALA A 611 0.42 14.66 11.79
CA ALA A 611 0.68 15.84 12.62
C ALA A 611 -0.60 16.37 13.30
N LEU A 612 -1.73 16.35 12.57
CA LEU A 612 -3.04 16.69 13.12
C LEU A 612 -3.45 15.73 14.25
N LEU A 613 -3.29 14.42 14.07
CA LEU A 613 -3.59 13.43 15.11
C LEU A 613 -2.81 13.73 16.39
N THR A 614 -1.50 13.94 16.29
CA THR A 614 -0.64 14.28 17.44
C THR A 614 -1.16 15.53 18.18
N ALA A 615 -1.53 16.58 17.43
CA ALA A 615 -2.02 17.80 18.03
C ALA A 615 -3.38 17.63 18.71
N VAL A 616 -4.31 16.92 18.08
CA VAL A 616 -5.65 16.67 18.64
C VAL A 616 -5.58 15.78 19.88
N GLU A 617 -4.72 14.76 19.91
CA GLU A 617 -4.51 13.92 21.09
C GLU A 617 -4.00 14.73 22.28
N GLN A 618 -3.05 15.64 22.05
CA GLN A 618 -2.51 16.54 23.07
C GLN A 618 -3.59 17.47 23.63
N LEU A 619 -4.33 18.15 22.76
CA LEU A 619 -5.39 19.07 23.17
C LEU A 619 -6.55 18.36 23.88
N ASN A 620 -6.91 17.16 23.41
CA ASN A 620 -7.96 16.34 24.01
C ASN A 620 -7.66 16.00 25.47
N VAL A 621 -6.39 15.72 25.80
CA VAL A 621 -5.96 15.47 27.18
C VAL A 621 -5.89 16.74 28.02
N LEU A 622 -5.37 17.82 27.44
CA LEU A 622 -4.99 19.01 28.21
C LEU A 622 -6.15 20.00 28.41
N LEU A 623 -7.13 20.03 27.51
CA LEU A 623 -8.15 21.08 27.46
C LEU A 623 -9.60 20.59 27.53
N LEU A 624 -9.91 19.34 27.19
CA LEU A 624 -11.28 18.84 27.11
C LEU A 624 -11.67 18.02 28.34
N ASP A 625 -12.75 18.38 29.04
CA ASP A 625 -13.22 17.70 30.27
C ASP A 625 -13.67 16.25 30.05
N ASN A 626 -14.29 15.96 28.91
CA ASN A 626 -14.62 14.61 28.48
C ASN A 626 -13.78 14.26 27.25
N ALA A 627 -12.89 13.28 27.38
CA ALA A 627 -12.02 12.84 26.29
C ALA A 627 -12.87 12.33 25.11
N LYS A 628 -12.73 12.94 23.94
CA LYS A 628 -13.46 12.55 22.72
C LYS A 628 -12.76 11.35 22.06
N SER A 629 -12.77 10.19 22.72
CA SER A 629 -11.95 9.05 22.30
C SER A 629 -12.35 8.50 20.93
N THR A 630 -13.65 8.41 20.62
CA THR A 630 -14.14 7.71 19.42
C THR A 630 -13.77 8.39 18.11
N PRO A 631 -13.99 9.71 17.92
CA PRO A 631 -13.63 10.35 16.65
C PRO A 631 -12.11 10.46 16.44
N ILE A 632 -11.34 10.62 17.53
CA ILE A 632 -9.88 10.60 17.47
C ILE A 632 -9.39 9.20 17.09
N ASP A 633 -10.02 8.14 17.65
CA ASP A 633 -9.71 6.77 17.28
C ASP A 633 -10.06 6.46 15.82
N HIS A 634 -11.09 7.08 15.24
CA HIS A 634 -11.38 6.94 13.81
C HIS A 634 -10.21 7.46 12.95
N LEU A 635 -9.68 8.66 13.19
CA LEU A 635 -8.49 9.15 12.48
C LEU A 635 -7.27 8.24 12.71
N ARG A 636 -7.11 7.71 13.93
CA ARG A 636 -6.04 6.76 14.25
C ARG A 636 -6.16 5.45 13.46
N GLN A 637 -7.37 4.93 13.30
CA GLN A 637 -7.64 3.73 12.50
C GLN A 637 -7.36 3.97 11.02
N GLU A 638 -7.82 5.09 10.45
CA GLU A 638 -7.57 5.43 9.04
C GLU A 638 -6.08 5.62 8.76
N LEU A 639 -5.36 6.32 9.64
CA LEU A 639 -3.89 6.40 9.57
C LEU A 639 -3.24 5.02 9.72
N GLY A 640 -3.77 4.14 10.57
CA GLY A 640 -3.30 2.77 10.73
C GLY A 640 -3.47 1.92 9.46
N VAL A 641 -4.58 2.09 8.73
CA VAL A 641 -4.80 1.45 7.43
C VAL A 641 -3.78 1.96 6.42
N LEU A 642 -3.56 3.27 6.38
CA LEU A 642 -2.63 3.91 5.47
C LEU A 642 -1.16 3.50 5.68
N GLN A 643 -0.78 2.93 6.82
CA GLN A 643 0.57 2.39 6.99
C GLN A 643 0.79 1.05 6.25
N HIS A 644 -0.26 0.41 5.74
CA HIS A 644 -0.21 -0.84 4.99
C HIS A 644 0.82 -0.80 3.85
N HIS A 645 1.44 -1.94 3.56
CA HIS A 645 2.47 -2.08 2.52
C HIS A 645 2.01 -1.87 1.08
N ASP A 646 0.71 -1.73 0.84
CA ASP A 646 0.16 -1.23 -0.43
C ASP A 646 -0.53 0.14 -0.35
N ALA A 647 -0.56 0.79 0.81
CA ALA A 647 -1.18 2.11 0.96
C ALA A 647 -0.13 3.22 0.86
N ILE A 648 0.64 3.47 1.92
CA ILE A 648 1.66 4.54 1.93
C ILE A 648 2.73 4.36 0.85
N THR A 649 2.98 3.12 0.41
CA THR A 649 3.91 2.76 -0.67
C THR A 649 3.44 3.27 -2.03
N GLY A 650 2.14 3.49 -2.21
CA GLY A 650 1.56 3.89 -3.48
C GLY A 650 1.44 2.74 -4.49
N THR A 651 1.29 1.51 -3.99
CA THR A 651 1.20 0.26 -4.76
C THR A 651 -0.19 -0.37 -4.71
N GLU A 652 -1.21 0.45 -4.50
CA GLU A 652 -2.63 0.13 -4.67
C GLU A 652 -3.17 0.61 -6.02
N LYS A 653 -4.34 0.10 -6.42
CA LYS A 653 -5.08 0.63 -7.58
C LYS A 653 -5.59 2.05 -7.34
N GLN A 654 -5.77 2.83 -8.39
CA GLN A 654 -6.13 4.25 -8.29
C GLN A 654 -7.44 4.50 -7.51
N TYR A 655 -8.46 3.66 -7.69
CA TYR A 655 -9.71 3.84 -6.96
C TYR A 655 -9.59 3.50 -5.47
N VAL A 656 -8.63 2.66 -5.07
CA VAL A 656 -8.32 2.36 -3.68
C VAL A 656 -7.59 3.57 -3.05
N ALA A 657 -6.62 4.15 -3.76
CA ALA A 657 -5.98 5.40 -3.35
C ALA A 657 -7.01 6.52 -3.13
N ASN A 658 -7.98 6.64 -4.04
CA ASN A 658 -9.07 7.61 -3.92
C ASN A 658 -9.95 7.36 -2.68
N ASP A 659 -10.23 6.09 -2.35
CA ASP A 659 -11.00 5.74 -1.13
C ASP A 659 -10.22 6.08 0.14
N TYR A 660 -8.91 5.76 0.18
CA TYR A 660 -8.04 6.14 1.29
C TYR A 660 -8.00 7.66 1.51
N ILE A 661 -7.85 8.45 0.44
CA ILE A 661 -7.86 9.91 0.51
C ILE A 661 -9.19 10.43 1.06
N ARG A 662 -10.32 9.89 0.59
CA ARG A 662 -11.66 10.27 1.06
C ARG A 662 -11.84 9.98 2.55
N ARG A 663 -11.52 8.78 3.01
CA ARG A 663 -11.64 8.40 4.43
C ARG A 663 -10.75 9.25 5.32
N LEU A 664 -9.50 9.47 4.91
CA LEU A 664 -8.56 10.32 5.64
C LEU A 664 -9.07 11.76 5.74
N TYR A 665 -9.69 12.28 4.68
CA TYR A 665 -10.33 13.60 4.68
C TYR A 665 -11.48 13.68 5.67
N ASP A 666 -12.42 12.73 5.61
CA ASP A 666 -13.59 12.69 6.50
C ASP A 666 -13.18 12.61 7.99
N ALA A 667 -12.20 11.76 8.30
CA ALA A 667 -11.66 11.63 9.65
C ALA A 667 -10.88 12.87 10.11
N SER A 668 -10.08 13.47 9.21
CA SER A 668 -9.33 14.70 9.50
C SER A 668 -10.24 15.89 9.78
N GLN A 669 -11.32 16.06 9.02
CA GLN A 669 -12.33 17.11 9.25
C GLN A 669 -12.95 16.99 10.63
N THR A 670 -13.29 15.77 11.05
CA THR A 670 -13.84 15.52 12.39
C THR A 670 -12.85 15.91 13.49
N CYS A 671 -11.56 15.60 13.31
CA CYS A 671 -10.50 15.99 14.24
C CYS A 671 -10.20 17.50 14.23
N GLN A 672 -10.31 18.19 13.08
CA GLN A 672 -10.24 19.65 13.00
C GLN A 672 -11.35 20.32 13.83
N ASN A 673 -12.56 19.75 13.85
CA ASN A 673 -13.64 20.26 14.69
C ASN A 673 -13.34 20.09 16.19
N ILE A 674 -12.79 18.95 16.61
CA ILE A 674 -12.37 18.72 18.01
C ILE A 674 -11.24 19.67 18.40
N PHE A 675 -10.28 19.89 17.51
CA PHE A 675 -9.22 20.87 17.70
C PHE A 675 -9.82 22.27 17.96
N SER A 676 -10.81 22.67 17.15
CA SER A 676 -11.53 23.94 17.29
C SER A 676 -12.31 24.03 18.60
N GLU A 677 -13.01 22.96 19.01
CA GLU A 677 -13.70 22.84 20.31
C GLU A 677 -12.73 23.06 21.48
N ALA A 678 -11.58 22.38 21.45
CA ALA A 678 -10.57 22.49 22.51
C ALA A 678 -10.02 23.91 22.68
N LEU A 679 -9.87 24.65 21.58
CA LEU A 679 -9.49 26.06 21.62
C LEU A 679 -10.63 26.98 22.09
N GLY A 680 -11.88 26.61 21.80
CA GLY A 680 -13.06 27.27 22.34
C GLY A 680 -13.05 27.31 23.88
N HIS A 681 -12.58 26.26 24.54
CA HIS A 681 -12.47 26.21 26.01
C HIS A 681 -11.46 27.21 26.60
N LEU A 682 -10.45 27.62 25.82
CA LEU A 682 -9.49 28.65 26.24
C LEU A 682 -9.99 30.07 25.97
N SER A 683 -10.87 30.24 24.98
CA SER A 683 -11.36 31.53 24.49
C SER A 683 -12.78 31.90 24.95
N GLY A 684 -13.33 31.18 25.93
CA GLY A 684 -14.69 31.41 26.43
C GLY A 684 -15.80 31.09 25.41
N GLY A 685 -15.51 30.20 24.44
CA GLY A 685 -16.46 29.72 23.43
C GLY A 685 -16.69 30.65 22.25
N THR A 686 -15.88 31.70 22.08
CA THR A 686 -16.17 32.80 21.13
C THR A 686 -15.46 32.71 19.78
N GLN A 687 -14.46 31.85 19.60
CA GLN A 687 -13.69 31.75 18.35
C GLN A 687 -13.60 30.32 17.82
N LEU A 688 -14.10 30.10 16.59
CA LEU A 688 -13.98 28.85 15.85
C LEU A 688 -12.71 28.87 15.01
N ALA A 689 -11.73 28.02 15.32
CA ALA A 689 -10.54 27.84 14.49
C ALA A 689 -10.93 27.36 13.08
N VAL A 690 -10.58 28.13 12.04
CA VAL A 690 -10.81 27.76 10.64
C VAL A 690 -9.52 27.27 10.00
N PHE A 691 -9.55 26.04 9.50
CA PHE A 691 -8.43 25.43 8.79
C PHE A 691 -8.50 25.76 7.29
N CYS A 692 -7.42 26.33 6.76
CA CYS A 692 -7.26 26.50 5.32
C CYS A 692 -6.45 25.33 4.75
N ASN A 693 -7.14 24.26 4.34
CA ASN A 693 -6.51 23.01 3.86
C ASN A 693 -5.80 23.15 2.50
N TYR A 694 -5.92 24.30 1.82
CA TYR A 694 -5.39 24.56 0.48
C TYR A 694 -4.33 25.68 0.44
N LEU A 695 -3.60 25.89 1.55
CA LEU A 695 -2.51 26.87 1.62
C LEU A 695 -1.41 26.61 0.59
N ASN A 696 -1.17 25.34 0.23
CA ASN A 696 -0.22 24.97 -0.82
C ASN A 696 -0.62 25.47 -2.22
N LEU A 697 -1.91 25.74 -2.46
CA LEU A 697 -2.45 26.36 -3.68
C LEU A 697 -2.63 27.87 -3.53
N SER A 698 -2.12 28.45 -2.42
CA SER A 698 -2.33 29.85 -2.05
C SER A 698 -3.82 30.21 -1.94
N VAL A 699 -4.65 29.30 -1.40
CA VAL A 699 -6.09 29.53 -1.19
C VAL A 699 -6.43 29.48 0.30
N CYS A 700 -7.02 30.57 0.81
CA CYS A 700 -7.60 30.64 2.15
C CYS A 700 -8.71 31.71 2.16
N PRO A 701 -9.99 31.33 2.27
CA PRO A 701 -11.10 32.28 2.26
C PRO A 701 -11.08 33.27 3.44
N GLU A 702 -10.52 32.89 4.58
CA GLU A 702 -10.47 33.72 5.79
C GLU A 702 -9.51 34.91 5.66
N THR A 703 -8.52 34.82 4.78
CA THR A 703 -7.45 35.82 4.61
C THR A 703 -7.67 36.70 3.37
N VAL A 704 -8.71 36.42 2.59
CA VAL A 704 -9.07 37.16 1.38
C VAL A 704 -10.43 37.82 1.58
N VAL A 705 -10.43 39.14 1.75
CA VAL A 705 -11.65 39.95 1.91
C VAL A 705 -11.70 40.99 0.80
N ALA A 706 -12.87 41.16 0.18
CA ALA A 706 -13.08 42.13 -0.91
C ALA A 706 -13.12 43.60 -0.44
N ASP A 707 -12.77 43.86 0.82
CA ASP A 707 -12.88 45.17 1.45
C ASP A 707 -11.51 45.86 1.48
N SER A 708 -11.50 47.19 1.37
CA SER A 708 -10.25 47.98 1.31
C SER A 708 -9.47 48.00 2.63
N GLN A 709 -10.12 47.60 3.72
CA GLN A 709 -9.53 47.36 5.03
C GLN A 709 -10.11 46.07 5.59
N TYR A 710 -9.25 45.17 6.04
CA TYR A 710 -9.69 43.92 6.64
C TYR A 710 -8.69 43.46 7.70
N SER A 711 -9.17 42.63 8.61
CA SER A 711 -8.31 42.01 9.62
C SER A 711 -8.70 40.56 9.84
N PHE A 712 -7.71 39.76 10.21
CA PHE A 712 -7.86 38.36 10.56
C PHE A 712 -6.79 37.98 11.58
N THR A 713 -7.01 36.91 12.32
CA THR A 713 -5.98 36.33 13.19
C THR A 713 -5.37 35.10 12.53
N VAL A 714 -4.08 34.91 12.77
CA VAL A 714 -3.32 33.71 12.42
C VAL A 714 -2.85 33.10 13.72
N THR A 715 -3.19 31.85 13.96
CA THR A 715 -2.73 31.14 15.14
C THR A 715 -1.88 29.96 14.72
N LEU A 716 -0.75 29.78 15.40
CA LEU A 716 0.21 28.72 15.15
C LEU A 716 0.20 27.79 16.37
N TYR A 717 -0.19 26.53 16.19
CA TYR A 717 -0.05 25.50 17.21
C TYR A 717 1.22 24.69 16.99
N ASN A 718 2.11 24.68 17.97
CA ASN A 718 3.33 23.88 18.00
C ASN A 718 3.08 22.56 18.73
N PRO A 719 3.05 21.40 18.04
CA PRO A 719 2.84 20.10 18.68
C PRO A 719 4.10 19.57 19.40
N LEU A 720 5.24 20.24 19.27
CA LEU A 720 6.51 19.77 19.84
C LEU A 720 6.68 20.24 21.28
N GLY A 721 7.30 19.40 22.11
CA GLY A 721 7.69 19.76 23.47
C GLY A 721 8.83 20.78 23.57
N TRP A 722 9.25 21.38 22.46
CA TRP A 722 10.31 22.39 22.39
C TRP A 722 9.76 23.74 21.95
N SER A 723 10.27 24.82 22.54
CA SER A 723 10.06 26.15 22.00
C SER A 723 10.84 26.32 20.69
N LEU A 724 10.20 26.92 19.69
CA LEU A 724 10.83 27.20 18.40
C LEU A 724 11.42 28.61 18.39
N GLU A 725 12.72 28.72 18.08
CA GLU A 725 13.50 29.96 18.12
C GLU A 725 14.19 30.30 16.79
N ASP A 726 14.12 29.40 15.80
CA ASP A 726 14.60 29.54 14.43
C ASP A 726 13.67 28.78 13.47
N MET A 727 13.87 28.86 12.15
CA MET A 727 13.16 28.03 11.15
C MET A 727 11.63 27.97 11.39
N LEU A 728 11.03 29.16 11.48
CA LEU A 728 9.59 29.35 11.51
C LEU A 728 9.25 30.53 10.60
N TRP A 729 8.78 30.22 9.40
CA TRP A 729 8.38 31.18 8.38
C TRP A 729 6.93 30.93 8.02
N VAL A 730 6.10 31.93 8.25
CA VAL A 730 4.65 31.85 8.03
C VAL A 730 4.35 32.47 6.68
N ARG A 731 3.66 31.73 5.82
CA ARG A 731 3.26 32.15 4.47
C ARG A 731 1.74 32.12 4.35
N ILE A 732 1.13 33.28 4.11
CA ILE A 732 -0.32 33.43 4.11
C ILE A 732 -0.77 34.01 2.77
N PRO A 733 -1.68 33.35 2.04
CA PRO A 733 -2.24 33.93 0.83
C PRO A 733 -3.15 35.12 1.20
N VAL A 734 -2.96 36.27 0.56
CA VAL A 734 -3.75 37.48 0.79
C VAL A 734 -4.14 38.12 -0.53
N HIS A 735 -5.23 38.88 -0.51
CA HIS A 735 -5.63 39.71 -1.64
C HIS A 735 -5.20 41.16 -1.37
N VAL A 736 -4.41 41.71 -2.29
CA VAL A 736 -3.93 43.08 -2.28
C VAL A 736 -4.55 43.79 -3.48
N PRO A 737 -5.63 44.57 -3.28
CA PRO A 737 -6.36 45.19 -4.39
C PRO A 737 -5.56 46.32 -5.04
N ASP A 738 -4.87 47.13 -4.23
CA ASP A 738 -4.09 48.29 -4.67
C ASP A 738 -2.68 48.29 -4.08
N SER A 739 -1.71 48.89 -4.80
CA SER A 739 -0.30 49.01 -4.40
C SER A 739 -0.05 49.80 -3.11
N GLY A 740 -1.04 50.53 -2.60
CA GLY A 740 -0.99 51.30 -1.35
C GLY A 740 -1.39 50.52 -0.09
N THR A 741 -1.69 49.22 -0.20
CA THR A 741 -2.08 48.39 0.95
C THR A 741 -0.86 48.06 1.81
N GLN A 742 -0.92 48.36 3.11
CA GLN A 742 0.09 48.02 4.11
C GLN A 742 -0.50 47.03 5.13
N PHE A 743 0.35 46.13 5.61
CA PHE A 743 0.00 45.16 6.64
C PHE A 743 0.61 45.55 7.97
N GLU A 744 -0.18 45.46 9.03
CA GLU A 744 0.25 45.56 10.41
C GLU A 744 0.05 44.17 11.03
N ILE A 745 1.14 43.57 11.51
CA ILE A 745 1.14 42.25 12.14
C ILE A 745 1.57 42.44 13.59
N VAL A 746 0.70 42.13 14.54
CA VAL A 746 0.97 42.30 15.96
C VAL A 746 0.68 41.02 16.72
N ASN A 747 1.50 40.73 17.73
CA ASN A 747 1.19 39.65 18.67
C ASN A 747 0.03 40.12 19.56
N VAL A 748 -1.01 39.28 19.69
CA VAL A 748 -2.17 39.62 20.52
C VAL A 748 -1.82 39.69 22.01
N GLU A 749 -0.83 38.93 22.48
CA GLU A 749 -0.38 38.92 23.87
C GLU A 749 0.32 40.22 24.29
N ASN A 750 1.06 40.83 23.35
CA ASN A 750 1.80 42.04 23.58
C ASN A 750 1.58 43.05 22.44
N PRO A 751 0.40 43.68 22.40
CA PRO A 751 0.06 44.64 21.34
C PRO A 751 0.89 45.93 21.42
N THR A 752 1.69 46.12 22.48
CA THR A 752 2.62 47.25 22.62
C THR A 752 3.95 47.01 21.89
N GLN A 753 4.18 45.80 21.38
CA GLN A 753 5.34 45.45 20.56
C GLN A 753 5.20 46.03 19.14
N PHE A 754 6.31 46.50 18.57
CA PHE A 754 6.37 46.96 17.17
C PHE A 754 5.85 45.87 16.21
N SER A 755 5.20 46.29 15.12
CA SER A 755 4.71 45.38 14.07
C SER A 755 5.83 44.48 13.54
N PHE A 756 5.53 43.20 13.32
CA PHE A 756 6.48 42.26 12.72
C PHE A 756 6.90 42.71 11.31
N THR A 757 8.16 42.43 10.97
CA THR A 757 8.69 42.62 9.63
C THR A 757 8.02 41.61 8.69
N TYR A 758 7.51 42.09 7.56
CA TYR A 758 6.87 41.24 6.56
C TYR A 758 7.38 41.55 5.16
N GLN A 759 7.13 40.61 4.24
CA GLN A 759 7.37 40.74 2.82
C GLN A 759 6.16 40.19 2.05
N LEU A 760 5.78 40.87 0.97
CA LEU A 760 4.77 40.38 0.03
C LEU A 760 5.47 39.77 -1.18
N LEU A 761 5.11 38.55 -1.53
CA LEU A 761 5.51 37.90 -2.77
C LEU A 761 4.29 37.75 -3.68
N PRO A 762 4.38 37.99 -5.00
CA PRO A 762 3.30 37.63 -5.90
C PRO A 762 3.09 36.11 -5.87
N VAL A 763 1.82 35.67 -5.90
CA VAL A 763 1.52 34.25 -6.10
C VAL A 763 2.14 33.83 -7.45
N LEU A 764 3.02 32.84 -7.42
CA LEU A 764 3.76 32.38 -8.60
C LEU A 764 2.80 31.99 -9.73
N ASP A 765 3.14 32.33 -10.98
CA ASP A 765 2.40 31.92 -12.19
C ASP A 765 2.14 30.41 -12.20
N ARG A 766 3.13 29.63 -11.75
CA ARG A 766 2.99 28.17 -11.66
C ARG A 766 1.87 27.75 -10.71
N THR A 767 1.67 28.45 -9.60
CA THR A 767 0.57 28.22 -8.66
C THR A 767 -0.77 28.64 -9.25
N TRP A 768 -0.82 29.79 -9.95
CA TRP A 768 -2.02 30.27 -10.63
C TRP A 768 -2.55 29.29 -11.66
N LEU A 769 -1.64 28.59 -12.36
CA LEU A 769 -1.96 27.63 -13.41
C LEU A 769 -2.24 26.21 -12.89
N ILE A 770 -2.37 26.00 -11.58
CA ILE A 770 -2.80 24.70 -11.04
C ILE A 770 -4.32 24.60 -11.20
N PRO A 771 -4.86 23.62 -11.97
CA PRO A 771 -6.29 23.52 -12.25
C PRO A 771 -7.16 23.41 -10.99
N GLU A 772 -6.67 22.72 -9.96
CA GLU A 772 -7.35 22.54 -8.67
C GLU A 772 -7.61 23.87 -7.94
N ARG A 773 -6.94 24.96 -8.32
CA ARG A 773 -7.10 26.28 -7.69
C ARG A 773 -8.37 27.02 -8.16
N GLU A 774 -8.80 26.81 -9.40
CA GLU A 774 -9.96 27.50 -9.99
C GLU A 774 -11.27 27.22 -9.25
N PRO A 775 -11.70 25.95 -9.02
CA PRO A 775 -12.98 25.66 -8.36
C PRO A 775 -13.05 26.13 -6.90
N LEU A 776 -11.91 26.52 -6.31
CA LEU A 776 -11.81 27.02 -4.94
C LEU A 776 -11.98 28.55 -4.83
N ASP A 777 -12.29 29.26 -5.93
CA ASP A 777 -12.41 30.73 -5.98
C ASP A 777 -11.18 31.45 -5.37
N GLY A 778 -9.98 30.97 -5.73
CA GLY A 778 -8.73 31.51 -5.24
C GLY A 778 -8.51 32.98 -5.66
N LYS A 779 -8.84 33.92 -4.79
CA LYS A 779 -8.71 35.37 -5.04
C LYS A 779 -7.37 35.99 -4.58
N ALA A 780 -6.58 35.25 -3.81
CA ALA A 780 -5.28 35.74 -3.35
C ALA A 780 -4.32 35.96 -4.53
N ASN A 781 -3.73 37.16 -4.60
CA ASN A 781 -2.73 37.54 -5.60
C ASN A 781 -1.32 37.71 -5.03
N MET A 782 -1.20 37.80 -3.70
CA MET A 782 0.08 37.87 -3.00
C MET A 782 0.14 36.83 -1.88
N GLU A 783 1.35 36.47 -1.48
CA GLU A 783 1.67 35.70 -0.28
C GLU A 783 2.39 36.64 0.70
N LEU A 784 1.77 36.83 1.87
CA LEU A 784 2.34 37.55 2.99
C LEU A 784 3.26 36.61 3.78
N ILE A 785 4.54 36.98 3.87
CA ILE A 785 5.57 36.22 4.57
C ILE A 785 6.06 37.02 5.77
N PHE A 786 6.10 36.39 6.93
CA PHE A 786 6.74 36.94 8.14
C PHE A 786 7.27 35.81 9.02
N SER A 787 8.13 36.16 9.99
CA SER A 787 8.67 35.21 10.96
C SER A 787 8.58 35.78 12.38
N PRO A 788 7.78 35.15 13.27
CA PRO A 788 7.74 35.56 14.67
C PRO A 788 9.11 35.47 15.35
N VAL A 789 9.87 34.42 15.05
CA VAL A 789 11.18 34.13 15.67
C VAL A 789 12.30 35.05 15.20
N GLN A 790 12.15 35.65 14.02
CA GLN A 790 13.09 36.65 13.53
C GLN A 790 13.03 37.93 14.38
N ASP A 791 11.84 38.38 14.73
CA ASP A 791 11.62 39.61 15.50
C ASP A 791 11.60 39.37 17.02
N GLY A 792 12.25 38.28 17.47
CA GLY A 792 12.49 37.99 18.87
C GLY A 792 11.36 37.26 19.61
N HIS A 793 10.31 36.82 18.90
CA HIS A 793 9.21 36.07 19.52
C HIS A 793 9.37 34.55 19.31
N ARG A 794 9.53 33.80 20.39
CA ARG A 794 9.58 32.33 20.36
C ARG A 794 8.18 31.74 20.27
N LEU A 795 7.99 30.69 19.47
CA LEU A 795 6.75 29.92 19.51
C LEU A 795 6.82 28.95 20.69
N THR A 796 5.81 29.00 21.56
CA THR A 796 5.83 28.25 22.82
C THR A 796 5.78 26.73 22.58
N ALA A 797 6.39 25.96 23.48
CA ALA A 797 6.34 24.50 23.43
C ALA A 797 4.92 23.98 23.71
N LEU A 798 4.47 22.97 22.95
CA LEU A 798 3.18 22.29 23.13
C LEU A 798 2.05 23.28 23.38
N GLY A 799 1.81 24.17 22.43
CA GLY A 799 0.99 25.34 22.67
C GLY A 799 0.80 26.20 21.43
N PHE A 800 0.11 27.32 21.58
CA PHE A 800 -0.13 28.23 20.47
C PHE A 800 0.14 29.69 20.80
N SER A 801 0.42 30.44 19.74
CA SER A 801 0.54 31.90 19.73
C SER A 801 -0.28 32.47 18.59
N THR A 802 -1.00 33.57 18.86
CA THR A 802 -1.87 34.23 17.89
C THR A 802 -1.36 35.61 17.49
N PHE A 803 -1.42 35.86 16.19
CA PHE A 803 -1.01 37.11 15.54
C PHE A 803 -2.22 37.75 14.87
N ASN A 804 -2.45 39.02 15.12
CA ASN A 804 -3.45 39.80 14.41
C ASN A 804 -2.81 40.44 13.18
N VAL A 805 -3.39 40.19 12.01
CA VAL A 805 -2.97 40.77 10.73
C VAL A 805 -4.05 41.75 10.29
N THR A 806 -3.66 43.01 10.09
CA THR A 806 -4.56 44.08 9.65
C THR A 806 -4.05 44.70 8.36
N ALA A 807 -4.86 44.69 7.32
CA ALA A 807 -4.60 45.40 6.07
C ALA A 807 -5.21 46.80 6.13
N ARG A 808 -4.42 47.84 5.85
CA ARG A 808 -4.87 49.24 5.78
C ARG A 808 -4.38 49.90 4.50
N ARG A 809 -5.21 50.77 3.92
CA ARG A 809 -4.79 51.66 2.84
C ARG A 809 -3.93 52.80 3.40
N SER A 810 -2.69 52.92 2.94
CA SER A 810 -1.82 54.05 3.28
C SER A 810 -2.36 55.34 2.66
N MET A 811 -2.45 56.41 3.47
CA MET A 811 -2.77 57.77 2.99
C MET A 811 -1.55 58.53 2.46
N LYS A 812 -0.34 57.96 2.57
CA LYS A 812 0.88 58.53 1.99
C LYS A 812 1.17 57.87 0.65
N GLU A 813 1.23 58.66 -0.42
CA GLU A 813 1.87 58.27 -1.69
C GLU A 813 3.36 58.03 -1.43
N GLY A 814 3.70 56.79 -1.12
CA GLY A 814 5.07 56.31 -0.97
C GLY A 814 5.43 55.42 -2.14
N SER A 815 6.63 55.64 -2.69
CA SER A 815 7.32 54.80 -3.68
C SER A 815 7.10 53.30 -3.42
N GLY A 816 6.94 52.52 -4.49
CA GLY A 816 6.53 51.12 -4.51
C GLY A 816 7.15 50.20 -3.45
N TYR A 817 6.46 49.07 -3.20
CA TYR A 817 6.78 48.02 -2.22
C TYR A 817 8.21 48.11 -1.69
N ALA A 818 8.38 48.37 -0.40
CA ALA A 818 9.69 48.58 0.20
C ALA A 818 10.61 47.38 -0.03
N PHE A 819 11.36 47.39 -1.13
CA PHE A 819 12.48 46.51 -1.41
C PHE A 819 13.64 46.97 -0.52
N GLY A 820 13.59 46.63 0.77
CA GLY A 820 14.65 46.97 1.70
C GLY A 820 15.95 46.25 1.31
N GLU A 821 16.89 46.97 0.72
CA GLU A 821 18.30 46.53 0.53
C GLU A 821 19.11 46.53 1.84
N LYS A 822 18.48 46.25 2.99
CA LYS A 822 19.23 46.07 4.23
C LYS A 822 19.67 44.62 4.36
N ILE A 823 20.89 44.36 3.91
CA ILE A 823 21.67 43.20 4.36
C ILE A 823 21.97 43.41 5.84
N PHE A 824 21.28 42.66 6.71
CA PHE A 824 21.44 42.80 8.16
C PHE A 824 22.46 41.85 8.76
N ASP A 825 22.98 42.36 9.87
CA ASP A 825 24.11 41.90 10.65
C ASP A 825 23.79 40.68 11.54
N ARG A 826 24.77 39.78 11.59
CA ARG A 826 25.06 38.64 12.49
C ARG A 826 23.98 38.22 13.53
N LYS A 827 23.26 37.14 13.23
CA LYS A 827 23.22 36.00 14.19
C LYS A 827 24.54 35.23 14.07
N SER A 828 25.03 34.67 15.17
CA SER A 828 26.25 33.84 15.20
C SER A 828 26.06 32.52 14.44
N SER A 829 26.12 32.55 13.11
CA SER A 829 26.20 31.35 12.28
C SER A 829 27.64 31.09 11.85
N HIS A 830 28.05 29.82 11.81
CA HIS A 830 29.35 29.44 11.25
C HIS A 830 29.40 29.64 9.74
N MET A 831 28.24 29.57 9.08
CA MET A 831 28.06 29.70 7.64
C MET A 831 27.19 30.91 7.30
N GLN A 832 27.54 31.59 6.22
CA GLN A 832 26.73 32.62 5.59
C GLN A 832 26.36 32.18 4.18
N PHE A 833 25.09 32.31 3.82
CA PHE A 833 24.54 31.88 2.54
C PHE A 833 24.14 33.05 1.66
N PHE A 834 24.25 32.85 0.34
CA PHE A 834 23.73 33.78 -0.66
C PHE A 834 23.20 33.00 -1.87
N LEU A 835 22.04 33.39 -2.38
CA LEU A 835 21.51 32.82 -3.61
C LEU A 835 22.05 33.56 -4.84
N GLY A 836 22.38 32.78 -5.86
CA GLY A 836 22.64 33.20 -7.23
C GLY A 836 22.16 32.12 -8.19
N HIS A 837 22.41 32.30 -9.48
CA HIS A 837 22.12 31.28 -10.49
C HIS A 837 23.17 31.36 -11.59
N ASN A 838 23.29 30.30 -12.38
CA ASN A 838 23.94 30.35 -13.69
C ASN A 838 22.91 30.01 -14.78
N GLU A 839 23.36 29.56 -15.95
CA GLU A 839 22.48 29.23 -17.08
C GLU A 839 21.53 28.05 -16.80
N ARG A 840 21.83 27.16 -15.84
CA ARG A 840 21.05 25.93 -15.58
C ARG A 840 20.68 25.71 -14.11
N ASN A 841 21.57 26.08 -13.19
CA ASN A 841 21.49 25.75 -11.79
C ASN A 841 21.14 26.98 -10.96
N ILE A 842 20.32 26.77 -9.94
CA ILE A 842 20.31 27.68 -8.80
C ILE A 842 21.59 27.39 -8.00
N ILE A 843 22.29 28.45 -7.57
CA ILE A 843 23.55 28.37 -6.84
C ILE A 843 23.34 28.93 -5.43
N LEU A 844 23.56 28.10 -4.42
CA LEU A 844 23.70 28.55 -3.04
C LEU A 844 25.20 28.75 -2.75
N TRP A 845 25.64 30.00 -2.74
CA TRP A 845 26.99 30.36 -2.32
C TRP A 845 27.10 30.28 -0.80
N VAL A 846 28.20 29.71 -0.32
CA VAL A 846 28.49 29.49 1.09
C VAL A 846 29.81 30.14 1.44
N LYS A 847 29.84 30.88 2.55
CA LYS A 847 31.05 31.41 3.15
C LYS A 847 31.14 30.93 4.60
N HIS A 848 32.21 30.23 4.94
CA HIS A 848 32.51 29.91 6.34
C HIS A 848 33.09 31.14 7.03
N MET A 849 32.47 31.58 8.12
CA MET A 849 32.73 32.87 8.75
C MET A 849 34.09 32.95 9.44
N THR A 850 34.60 31.85 9.99
CA THR A 850 35.87 31.83 10.73
C THR A 850 37.10 31.66 9.82
N SER A 851 37.02 30.82 8.78
CA SER A 851 38.15 30.59 7.87
C SER A 851 38.11 31.46 6.61
N GLY A 852 36.98 32.11 6.32
CA GLY A 852 36.77 32.89 5.11
C GLY A 852 36.65 32.06 3.82
N LYS A 853 36.79 30.72 3.88
CA LYS A 853 36.64 29.85 2.71
C LYS A 853 35.24 29.99 2.09
N ARG A 854 35.19 30.00 0.76
CA ARG A 854 33.96 30.08 -0.03
C ARG A 854 33.82 28.86 -0.91
N PHE A 855 32.60 28.37 -1.02
CA PHE A 855 32.22 27.21 -1.83
C PHE A 855 30.74 27.34 -2.18
N LYS A 856 30.16 26.36 -2.89
CA LYS A 856 28.78 26.48 -3.38
C LYS A 856 28.05 25.15 -3.42
N ILE A 857 26.73 25.21 -3.40
CA ILE A 857 25.83 24.10 -3.72
C ILE A 857 25.11 24.43 -5.01
N LEU A 858 25.21 23.54 -5.99
CA LEU A 858 24.41 23.60 -7.20
C LEU A 858 23.11 22.84 -6.96
N ILE A 859 21.99 23.47 -7.28
CA ILE A 859 20.65 22.90 -7.12
C ILE A 859 19.99 22.90 -8.50
N GLU A 860 19.58 21.72 -8.94
CA GLU A 860 18.91 21.55 -10.24
C GLU A 860 17.81 20.50 -10.18
N MET A 861 16.82 20.64 -11.06
CA MET A 861 15.83 19.62 -11.34
C MET A 861 16.26 18.83 -12.57
N MET A 862 16.10 17.52 -12.55
CA MET A 862 16.46 16.59 -13.62
C MET A 862 15.42 15.49 -13.74
N TYR A 863 15.54 14.59 -14.71
CA TYR A 863 14.64 13.44 -14.83
C TYR A 863 15.33 12.21 -15.42
N TYR A 864 14.78 11.04 -15.09
CA TYR A 864 15.04 9.79 -15.79
C TYR A 864 13.87 9.51 -16.73
N ASP A 865 14.18 9.13 -17.98
CA ASP A 865 13.23 8.36 -18.78
C ASP A 865 13.41 6.90 -18.40
N SER A 866 12.31 6.17 -18.20
CA SER A 866 12.34 4.78 -17.74
C SER A 866 12.15 3.78 -18.88
N ASP A 867 12.59 2.53 -18.69
CA ASP A 867 12.29 1.45 -19.64
C ASP A 867 10.77 1.24 -19.73
N THR A 868 10.29 0.94 -20.94
CA THR A 868 8.87 0.70 -21.27
C THR A 868 8.68 -0.55 -22.16
N GLU A 869 9.77 -1.24 -22.51
CA GLU A 869 9.78 -2.38 -23.43
C GLU A 869 10.03 -3.70 -22.70
N TYR A 870 11.19 -3.85 -22.04
CA TYR A 870 11.63 -5.15 -21.52
C TYR A 870 11.41 -5.29 -20.01
N LYS A 871 11.89 -4.31 -19.23
CA LYS A 871 11.75 -4.28 -17.77
C LYS A 871 11.09 -2.96 -17.34
N PRO A 872 9.80 -2.78 -17.65
CA PRO A 872 9.14 -1.51 -17.42
C PRO A 872 9.20 -1.10 -15.96
N SER A 873 9.48 0.20 -15.72
CA SER A 873 9.21 0.77 -14.40
C SER A 873 7.71 0.84 -14.15
N GLY A 874 7.31 0.60 -12.90
CA GLY A 874 5.92 0.65 -12.46
C GLY A 874 5.82 1.18 -11.03
N ALA A 875 4.69 0.87 -10.37
CA ALA A 875 4.42 1.36 -9.01
C ALA A 875 5.51 0.93 -8.01
N TYR A 876 6.07 -0.27 -8.16
CA TYR A 876 7.09 -0.85 -7.29
C TYR A 876 8.51 -0.53 -7.79
N VAL A 877 8.75 -0.76 -9.08
CA VAL A 877 10.10 -0.86 -9.66
C VAL A 877 10.55 0.47 -10.29
N PHE A 878 11.84 0.76 -10.14
CA PHE A 878 12.54 1.81 -10.88
C PHE A 878 13.65 1.19 -11.74
N THR A 879 13.52 1.39 -13.05
CA THR A 879 14.42 0.90 -14.10
C THR A 879 14.70 2.06 -15.06
N PRO A 880 15.75 2.86 -14.81
CA PRO A 880 16.08 3.98 -15.70
C PRO A 880 16.57 3.48 -17.06
N LYS A 881 16.17 4.15 -18.15
CA LYS A 881 16.62 3.80 -19.51
C LYS A 881 18.11 4.13 -19.71
N SER A 882 18.55 5.26 -19.15
CA SER A 882 19.96 5.64 -19.06
C SER A 882 20.55 5.07 -17.77
N GLN A 883 21.59 4.26 -17.88
CA GLN A 883 22.23 3.58 -16.75
C GLN A 883 23.42 4.36 -16.17
N THR A 884 23.69 5.58 -16.66
CA THR A 884 24.87 6.37 -16.28
C THR A 884 24.51 7.68 -15.58
N GLU A 885 23.51 8.41 -16.10
CA GLU A 885 23.08 9.68 -15.54
C GLU A 885 21.64 10.05 -15.91
N ALA A 886 21.07 10.95 -15.10
CA ALA A 886 19.79 11.60 -15.37
C ALA A 886 19.92 12.60 -16.52
N PHE A 887 18.81 12.85 -17.22
CA PHE A 887 18.71 13.87 -18.25
C PHE A 887 18.52 15.25 -17.64
N HIS A 888 19.22 16.24 -18.21
CA HIS A 888 18.97 17.64 -17.88
C HIS A 888 17.80 18.18 -18.69
N PHE A 889 17.03 19.07 -18.08
CA PHE A 889 16.12 19.93 -18.81
C PHE A 889 16.88 20.94 -19.70
N GLY A 890 16.14 21.58 -20.60
CA GLY A 890 16.61 22.79 -21.30
C GLY A 890 16.92 23.94 -20.33
N MET A 891 17.43 25.06 -20.86
CA MET A 891 17.74 26.23 -20.04
C MET A 891 16.46 26.76 -19.34
N PRO A 892 16.44 26.87 -18.00
CA PRO A 892 15.28 27.38 -17.28
C PRO A 892 15.09 28.88 -17.46
N PHE A 893 13.84 29.32 -17.39
CA PHE A 893 13.53 30.73 -17.17
C PHE A 893 13.67 31.05 -15.68
N VAL A 894 14.53 32.02 -15.35
CA VAL A 894 14.85 32.35 -13.96
C VAL A 894 14.30 33.73 -13.58
N THR A 895 13.61 33.81 -12.46
CA THR A 895 13.21 35.06 -11.82
C THR A 895 13.84 35.17 -10.44
N VAL A 896 14.22 36.39 -10.05
CA VAL A 896 14.90 36.67 -8.79
C VAL A 896 14.11 37.74 -8.04
N THR A 897 13.69 37.42 -6.82
CA THR A 897 12.98 38.34 -5.93
C THR A 897 13.79 38.55 -4.67
N ARG A 898 14.21 39.78 -4.42
CA ARG A 898 14.95 40.15 -3.20
C ARG A 898 14.02 40.89 -2.25
N GLY A 899 14.10 40.61 -0.96
CA GLY A 899 13.38 41.39 0.04
C GLY A 899 13.94 41.22 1.45
N SER A 900 13.30 41.90 2.39
CA SER A 900 13.74 42.02 3.79
C SER A 900 13.53 40.78 4.63
N CYS A 901 12.72 39.83 4.19
CA CYS A 901 12.44 38.57 4.87
C CYS A 901 13.05 37.38 4.13
N VAL A 902 12.95 37.37 2.80
CA VAL A 902 13.37 36.26 1.96
C VAL A 902 13.93 36.75 0.63
N HIS A 903 15.02 36.12 0.21
CA HIS A 903 15.51 36.16 -1.16
C HIS A 903 15.08 34.87 -1.85
N GLU A 904 14.35 34.98 -2.96
CA GLU A 904 13.83 33.85 -3.73
C GLU A 904 14.43 33.83 -5.14
N ILE A 905 14.87 32.66 -5.58
CA ILE A 905 15.16 32.38 -6.99
C ILE A 905 14.20 31.30 -7.46
N THR A 906 13.39 31.63 -8.47
CA THR A 906 12.47 30.69 -9.13
C THR A 906 13.04 30.30 -10.49
N ALA A 907 13.27 29.01 -10.71
CA ALA A 907 13.73 28.44 -11.97
C ALA A 907 12.63 27.55 -12.59
N ARG A 908 12.10 27.95 -13.74
CA ARG A 908 11.12 27.19 -14.52
C ARG A 908 11.80 26.44 -15.65
N TYR A 909 12.00 25.13 -15.45
CA TYR A 909 12.67 24.23 -16.40
C TYR A 909 11.77 23.77 -17.55
N ALA A 910 10.48 23.64 -17.29
CA ALA A 910 9.43 23.35 -18.27
C ALA A 910 8.10 23.93 -17.80
N SER A 911 7.07 23.90 -18.65
CA SER A 911 5.69 24.29 -18.26
C SER A 911 5.17 23.49 -17.04
N TRP A 912 5.69 22.28 -16.84
CA TRP A 912 5.30 21.35 -15.79
C TRP A 912 6.38 21.12 -14.71
N ALA A 913 7.52 21.82 -14.77
CA ALA A 913 8.65 21.61 -13.87
C ALA A 913 9.21 22.94 -13.36
N THR A 914 9.01 23.24 -12.08
CA THR A 914 9.46 24.48 -11.43
C THR A 914 10.14 24.18 -10.11
N LEU A 915 11.28 24.85 -9.88
CA LEU A 915 12.07 24.78 -8.66
C LEU A 915 12.21 26.19 -8.08
N VAL A 916 12.03 26.34 -6.78
CA VAL A 916 12.14 27.61 -6.06
C VAL A 916 13.11 27.43 -4.90
N ALA A 917 14.17 28.23 -4.84
CA ALA A 917 15.06 28.27 -3.69
C ALA A 917 14.83 29.57 -2.90
N ARG A 918 14.59 29.44 -1.61
CA ARG A 918 14.36 30.54 -0.68
C ARG A 918 15.47 30.57 0.35
N HIS A 919 16.14 31.71 0.46
CA HIS A 919 17.10 32.01 1.51
C HIS A 919 16.50 33.05 2.44
N PHE A 920 16.27 32.62 3.66
CA PHE A 920 15.66 33.41 4.70
C PHE A 920 16.71 34.19 5.50
N THR A 921 16.30 35.28 6.14
CA THR A 921 17.22 36.12 6.95
C THR A 921 17.88 35.40 8.11
N ASP A 922 17.24 34.35 8.66
CA ASP A 922 17.78 33.49 9.71
C ASP A 922 18.79 32.44 9.19
N GLN A 923 19.28 32.61 7.96
CA GLN A 923 20.25 31.75 7.28
C GLN A 923 19.72 30.34 6.97
N LYS A 924 18.41 30.11 7.08
CA LYS A 924 17.78 28.85 6.63
C LYS A 924 17.51 28.90 5.13
N VAL A 925 17.57 27.73 4.51
CA VAL A 925 17.36 27.57 3.08
C VAL A 925 16.32 26.48 2.83
N GLU A 926 15.28 26.85 2.11
CA GLU A 926 14.20 25.98 1.67
C GLU A 926 14.29 25.83 0.14
N VAL A 927 14.02 24.63 -0.36
CA VAL A 927 13.86 24.35 -1.78
C VAL A 927 12.48 23.74 -2.00
N GLU A 928 11.60 24.49 -2.66
CA GLU A 928 10.27 24.03 -3.05
C GLU A 928 10.31 23.55 -4.51
N TRP A 929 9.64 22.43 -4.78
CA TRP A 929 9.46 21.89 -6.12
C TRP A 929 7.98 21.79 -6.45
N THR A 930 7.61 22.09 -7.70
CA THR A 930 6.27 21.87 -8.25
C THR A 930 6.40 21.14 -9.58
N VAL A 931 5.92 19.90 -9.62
CA VAL A 931 6.11 18.96 -10.74
C VAL A 931 4.77 18.40 -11.18
N GLY A 932 4.52 18.38 -12.50
CA GLY A 932 3.31 17.86 -13.13
C GLY A 932 2.61 18.91 -13.98
N PRO A 933 1.64 18.57 -14.86
CA PRO A 933 1.44 17.23 -15.41
C PRO A 933 2.72 16.76 -16.10
N ILE A 934 3.28 15.64 -15.67
CA ILE A 934 4.53 15.12 -16.24
C ILE A 934 4.22 14.69 -17.66
N SER A 935 4.98 15.20 -18.63
CA SER A 935 4.77 14.84 -20.03
C SER A 935 5.12 13.37 -20.27
N ASP A 936 4.12 12.58 -20.67
CA ASP A 936 4.22 11.16 -21.04
C ASP A 936 4.29 10.95 -22.56
N GLN A 937 4.36 12.05 -23.33
CA GLN A 937 4.36 12.10 -24.78
C GLN A 937 3.25 11.23 -25.42
N GLY A 938 2.03 11.31 -24.88
CA GLY A 938 0.91 10.52 -25.39
C GLY A 938 1.02 9.05 -25.00
N ASN A 939 1.36 8.78 -23.74
CA ASN A 939 1.52 7.43 -23.16
C ASN A 939 2.66 6.59 -23.78
N THR A 940 3.71 7.25 -24.27
CA THR A 940 4.87 6.59 -24.89
C THR A 940 6.13 6.65 -24.05
N VAL A 941 6.23 7.58 -23.10
CA VAL A 941 7.42 7.77 -22.26
C VAL A 941 7.05 7.75 -20.77
N SER A 942 7.72 6.90 -20.00
CA SER A 942 7.71 6.94 -18.53
C SER A 942 8.78 7.92 -18.03
N ARG A 943 8.42 8.80 -17.09
CA ARG A 943 9.34 9.81 -16.53
C ARG A 943 9.32 9.89 -15.02
N GLU A 944 10.51 10.07 -14.47
CA GLU A 944 10.76 10.13 -13.03
C GLU A 944 11.64 11.34 -12.73
N VAL A 945 11.11 12.29 -11.97
CA VAL A 945 11.71 13.62 -11.77
C VAL A 945 12.48 13.63 -10.46
N ILE A 946 13.69 14.19 -10.49
CA ILE A 946 14.57 14.31 -9.33
C ILE A 946 14.96 15.76 -9.08
N VAL A 947 15.30 16.07 -7.82
CA VAL A 947 16.04 17.28 -7.44
C VAL A 947 17.41 16.85 -6.96
N ARG A 948 18.45 17.50 -7.49
CA ARG A 948 19.84 17.15 -7.26
C ARG A 948 20.60 18.32 -6.65
N TYR A 949 21.40 17.99 -5.64
CA TYR A 949 22.24 18.90 -4.88
C TYR A 949 23.70 18.48 -5.04
N THR A 950 24.56 19.36 -5.54
CA THR A 950 25.99 19.08 -5.72
C THR A 950 26.83 20.11 -4.98
N VAL A 951 27.60 19.68 -3.99
CA VAL A 951 28.49 20.55 -3.21
C VAL A 951 29.86 20.63 -3.90
N GLU A 952 30.27 21.82 -4.31
CA GLU A 952 31.53 22.06 -5.06
C GLU A 952 32.46 23.03 -4.34
N GLY A 953 33.77 22.81 -4.51
CA GLY A 953 34.82 23.74 -4.04
C GLY A 953 35.23 23.57 -2.58
N VAL A 954 34.83 22.46 -1.92
CA VAL A 954 35.15 22.19 -0.51
C VAL A 954 35.48 20.71 -0.27
N PRO A 955 36.76 20.30 -0.23
CA PRO A 955 37.14 18.91 0.02
C PRO A 955 36.69 18.36 1.38
N GLU A 956 36.45 19.23 2.36
CA GLU A 956 35.99 18.89 3.71
C GLU A 956 34.59 18.28 3.76
N ILE A 957 33.83 18.29 2.65
CA ILE A 957 32.53 17.58 2.53
C ILE A 957 32.69 16.14 2.06
N PHE A 958 33.81 15.78 1.44
CA PHE A 958 34.01 14.44 0.91
C PHE A 958 34.21 13.42 2.03
N PRO A 959 33.64 12.22 1.89
CA PRO A 959 33.71 11.20 2.92
C PRO A 959 35.13 10.63 3.09
N SER A 960 35.33 9.88 4.18
CA SER A 960 36.58 9.14 4.38
C SER A 960 36.65 7.90 3.49
N THR A 961 35.50 7.25 3.31
CA THR A 961 35.31 6.11 2.41
C THR A 961 34.58 6.62 1.17
N PRO A 962 35.18 6.53 -0.04
CA PRO A 962 34.51 6.93 -1.27
C PRO A 962 33.13 6.28 -1.42
N GLY A 963 32.16 7.04 -1.91
CA GLY A 963 30.77 6.57 -2.05
C GLY A 963 29.96 6.51 -0.76
N GLU A 964 30.49 6.93 0.39
CA GLU A 964 29.75 6.93 1.65
C GLU A 964 28.75 8.07 1.77
N PHE A 965 27.51 7.73 2.15
CA PHE A 965 26.44 8.66 2.51
C PHE A 965 25.54 8.03 3.58
N PHE A 966 24.53 8.76 4.06
CA PHE A 966 23.66 8.30 5.13
C PHE A 966 22.19 8.60 4.82
N THR A 967 21.31 7.63 5.03
CA THR A 967 19.84 7.83 5.01
C THR A 967 19.27 7.43 6.37
N ASP A 968 18.07 7.92 6.70
CA ASP A 968 17.38 7.45 7.90
C ASP A 968 16.86 6.01 7.77
N SER A 969 16.56 5.38 8.91
CA SER A 969 15.84 4.11 9.02
C SER A 969 14.48 4.37 9.64
N ALA A 970 13.40 4.23 8.86
CA ALA A 970 12.02 4.54 9.27
C ALA A 970 11.84 5.96 9.85
N GLY A 971 12.65 6.94 9.41
CA GLY A 971 12.67 8.30 9.95
C GLY A 971 13.36 8.45 11.31
N ARG A 972 13.93 7.35 11.87
CA ARG A 972 14.50 7.32 13.22
C ARG A 972 16.01 7.58 13.22
N ARG A 973 16.88 6.56 13.31
CA ARG A 973 18.35 6.73 13.31
C ARG A 973 18.92 6.69 11.90
N LEU A 974 20.13 7.20 11.71
CA LEU A 974 20.84 7.13 10.43
C LEU A 974 21.40 5.71 10.20
N ILE A 975 21.40 5.28 8.95
CA ILE A 975 22.12 4.13 8.42
C ILE A 975 23.19 4.62 7.46
N ARG A 976 24.35 3.97 7.53
CA ARG A 976 25.48 4.20 6.63
C ARG A 976 25.23 3.47 5.32
N ARG A 977 25.35 4.18 4.20
CA ARG A 977 25.25 3.64 2.84
C ARG A 977 26.60 3.77 2.15
N ILE A 978 26.95 2.78 1.35
CA ILE A 978 28.11 2.81 0.46
C ILE A 978 27.58 2.61 -0.96
N ARG A 979 27.84 3.57 -1.84
CA ARG A 979 27.50 3.47 -3.26
C ARG A 979 28.20 2.24 -3.84
N LYS A 980 27.40 1.33 -4.38
CA LYS A 980 27.84 0.13 -5.09
C LYS A 980 28.25 0.51 -6.52
N THR A 981 29.36 -0.05 -7.00
CA THR A 981 29.82 0.10 -8.40
C THR A 981 29.52 -1.16 -9.22
N GLU A 982 29.70 -1.10 -10.54
CA GLU A 982 29.55 -2.27 -11.43
C GLU A 982 30.45 -3.45 -11.03
N SER A 983 31.65 -3.16 -10.48
CA SER A 983 32.58 -4.19 -9.99
C SER A 983 32.11 -4.89 -8.71
N ASP A 984 31.25 -4.24 -7.91
CA ASP A 984 30.78 -4.78 -6.64
C ASP A 984 29.60 -5.74 -6.81
N THR A 985 28.83 -5.57 -7.89
CA THR A 985 27.52 -6.21 -8.01
C THR A 985 27.47 -7.29 -9.09
N ASN A 986 28.41 -7.32 -10.05
CA ASN A 986 28.24 -8.06 -11.31
C ASN A 986 26.87 -7.77 -12.00
N MET A 987 26.23 -6.65 -11.64
CA MET A 987 24.86 -6.32 -12.04
C MET A 987 24.86 -5.14 -13.00
N THR A 988 23.84 -5.10 -13.86
CA THR A 988 23.70 -4.15 -14.97
C THR A 988 23.05 -2.82 -14.59
N ASP A 989 22.46 -2.67 -13.39
CA ASP A 989 21.80 -1.42 -12.97
C ASP A 989 22.61 -0.66 -11.91
N SER A 990 23.32 0.39 -12.33
CA SER A 990 24.23 1.17 -11.46
C SER A 990 23.51 2.26 -10.65
N ILE A 991 22.25 2.57 -11.01
CA ILE A 991 21.48 3.67 -10.42
C ILE A 991 20.49 3.15 -9.40
N ALA A 992 19.56 2.26 -9.80
CA ALA A 992 18.47 1.80 -8.95
C ALA A 992 18.97 1.00 -7.74
N VAL A 993 20.07 0.25 -7.89
CA VAL A 993 20.75 -0.48 -6.79
C VAL A 993 21.24 0.45 -5.67
N ASN A 994 21.41 1.73 -5.96
CA ASN A 994 21.90 2.74 -5.04
C ASN A 994 20.80 3.64 -4.48
N TYR A 995 19.53 3.45 -4.88
CA TYR A 995 18.40 4.17 -4.29
C TYR A 995 18.00 3.54 -2.95
N TYR A 996 17.77 4.40 -1.96
CA TYR A 996 17.33 4.00 -0.62
C TYR A 996 16.12 4.82 -0.20
N PRO A 997 15.30 4.32 0.73
CA PRO A 997 14.24 5.11 1.32
C PRO A 997 14.83 6.28 2.12
N VAL A 998 14.22 7.45 1.92
CA VAL A 998 14.46 8.67 2.69
C VAL A 998 13.11 9.08 3.28
N VAL A 999 12.81 8.64 4.51
CA VAL A 999 11.53 8.95 5.15
C VAL A 999 11.49 10.41 5.59
N ASN A 1000 12.63 10.94 6.07
CA ASN A 1000 12.75 12.35 6.43
C ASN A 1000 14.11 13.00 6.18
N ARG A 1001 15.21 12.25 5.95
CA ARG A 1001 16.52 12.87 5.67
C ARG A 1001 17.57 11.98 5.02
N ILE A 1002 18.41 12.63 4.23
CA ILE A 1002 19.65 12.09 3.64
C ILE A 1002 20.80 13.06 3.93
N LEU A 1003 22.00 12.51 4.19
CA LEU A 1003 23.12 13.27 4.75
C LEU A 1003 24.48 12.81 4.23
N LEU A 1004 25.35 13.76 3.91
CA LEU A 1004 26.78 13.57 3.64
C LEU A 1004 27.60 13.96 4.88
N LYS A 1005 28.52 13.08 5.30
CA LYS A 1005 29.47 13.34 6.40
C LYS A 1005 30.87 13.49 5.81
N GLY A 1006 31.34 14.72 5.73
CA GLY A 1006 32.69 14.99 5.30
C GLY A 1006 33.72 14.70 6.39
N ARG A 1007 35.00 14.73 6.02
CA ARG A 1007 36.12 14.60 6.97
C ARG A 1007 37.03 15.82 6.92
N LYS A 1008 37.77 16.04 8.01
CA LYS A 1008 38.90 16.97 7.95
C LYS A 1008 40.02 16.31 7.10
N PRO A 1009 40.54 16.96 6.06
CA PRO A 1009 41.71 16.48 5.34
C PRO A 1009 42.91 16.34 6.29
N PRO A 1010 43.74 15.29 6.16
CA PRO A 1010 44.96 15.19 6.94
C PRO A 1010 45.88 16.37 6.61
N VAL A 1011 46.38 17.05 7.64
CA VAL A 1011 47.37 18.14 7.48
C VAL A 1011 48.67 17.49 7.01
N THR A 1012 49.09 17.76 5.77
CA THR A 1012 50.44 17.42 5.30
C THR A 1012 51.44 18.22 6.13
N ARG A 1013 52.23 17.53 6.97
CA ARG A 1013 53.31 18.16 7.76
C ARG A 1013 54.25 18.90 6.79
N GLY A 1014 54.31 20.24 6.89
CA GLY A 1014 55.24 21.08 6.12
C GLY A 1014 54.62 22.22 5.33
N GLN A 1015 53.28 22.37 5.27
CA GLN A 1015 52.62 23.52 4.64
C GLN A 1015 51.78 24.31 5.66
N GLU A 1016 52.43 25.12 6.49
CA GLU A 1016 51.75 26.23 7.17
C GLU A 1016 51.52 27.34 6.14
N SER A 1017 50.32 27.38 5.56
CA SER A 1017 49.95 28.49 4.67
C SER A 1017 49.63 29.70 5.53
N HIS A 1018 50.49 30.72 5.50
CA HIS A 1018 50.19 32.04 6.04
C HIS A 1018 49.40 32.87 5.02
N ASP A 1019 48.48 33.72 5.47
CA ASP A 1019 47.88 34.73 4.61
C ASP A 1019 48.92 35.84 4.27
N ARG A 1020 48.63 36.72 3.31
CA ARG A 1020 49.46 37.87 2.90
C ARG A 1020 49.84 38.82 4.05
N MET A 1021 49.21 38.67 5.22
CA MET A 1021 49.48 39.41 6.46
C MET A 1021 50.25 38.59 7.53
N GLY A 1022 50.74 37.39 7.21
CA GLY A 1022 51.52 36.56 8.15
C GLY A 1022 50.70 35.75 9.16
N GLU A 1023 49.38 35.90 9.19
CA GLU A 1023 48.50 35.12 10.08
C GLU A 1023 48.30 33.68 9.58
N GLN A 1024 48.28 32.73 10.52
CA GLN A 1024 48.07 31.31 10.25
C GLN A 1024 46.65 31.09 9.68
N LYS A 1025 46.53 30.53 8.48
CA LYS A 1025 45.25 30.29 7.82
C LYS A 1025 44.46 29.25 8.63
N LYS A 1026 43.35 29.66 9.26
CA LYS A 1026 42.51 28.74 10.04
C LYS A 1026 41.87 27.70 9.12
N ASP A 1027 42.21 26.42 9.34
CA ASP A 1027 41.62 25.30 8.62
C ASP A 1027 40.10 25.25 8.76
N LEU A 1028 39.42 24.75 7.72
CA LEU A 1028 38.00 24.44 7.79
C LEU A 1028 37.82 23.11 8.53
N PRO A 1029 36.94 23.02 9.54
CA PRO A 1029 36.62 21.74 10.17
C PRO A 1029 35.84 20.81 9.23
N ALA A 1030 35.64 19.55 9.64
CA ALA A 1030 34.79 18.62 8.91
C ALA A 1030 33.37 19.18 8.77
N LEU A 1031 32.79 19.07 7.57
CA LEU A 1031 31.44 19.54 7.27
C LEU A 1031 30.44 18.38 7.22
N ALA A 1032 29.15 18.72 7.31
CA ALA A 1032 28.07 17.84 6.93
C ALA A 1032 27.01 18.59 6.14
N PHE A 1033 26.41 17.91 5.17
CA PHE A 1033 25.34 18.43 4.34
C PHE A 1033 24.14 17.50 4.45
N ALA A 1034 23.01 18.01 4.91
CA ALA A 1034 21.77 17.25 5.07
C ALA A 1034 20.64 17.89 4.27
N VAL A 1035 19.80 17.05 3.69
CA VAL A 1035 18.54 17.44 3.07
C VAL A 1035 17.42 16.74 3.83
N TYR A 1036 16.51 17.52 4.40
CA TYR A 1036 15.34 17.04 5.13
C TYR A 1036 14.09 17.15 4.25
N THR A 1037 13.29 16.09 4.19
CA THR A 1037 12.14 15.97 3.30
C THR A 1037 10.83 16.12 4.06
N ASP A 1038 9.82 16.75 3.44
CA ASP A 1038 8.47 16.89 4.01
C ASP A 1038 7.63 15.61 3.91
N ARG A 1039 8.13 14.62 3.16
CA ARG A 1039 7.51 13.32 2.92
C ARG A 1039 8.56 12.25 2.57
N PRO A 1040 8.20 10.97 2.64
CA PRO A 1040 9.04 9.88 2.13
C PRO A 1040 9.33 10.01 0.63
N GLN A 1041 10.58 9.76 0.25
CA GLN A 1041 11.09 9.79 -1.12
C GLN A 1041 12.17 8.73 -1.33
N GLY A 1042 12.44 8.38 -2.59
CA GLY A 1042 13.65 7.64 -2.97
C GLY A 1042 14.84 8.59 -3.13
N GLY A 1043 15.99 8.26 -2.55
CA GLY A 1043 17.18 9.11 -2.61
C GLY A 1043 18.51 8.35 -2.64
N THR A 1044 19.54 9.03 -3.14
CA THR A 1044 20.88 8.45 -3.27
C THR A 1044 22.01 9.50 -3.34
N SER A 1045 23.25 9.03 -3.41
CA SER A 1045 24.46 9.79 -3.70
C SER A 1045 25.27 9.07 -4.79
N LEU A 1046 24.98 9.35 -6.06
CA LEU A 1046 25.66 8.72 -7.20
C LEU A 1046 27.10 9.22 -7.42
N LYS A 1047 27.45 10.38 -6.86
CA LYS A 1047 28.81 10.94 -6.84
C LYS A 1047 29.12 11.52 -5.46
N ASP A 1048 30.39 11.50 -5.06
CA ASP A 1048 30.80 12.09 -3.78
C ASP A 1048 30.52 13.59 -3.78
N GLY A 1049 29.94 14.10 -2.69
CA GLY A 1049 29.48 15.50 -2.60
C GLY A 1049 28.10 15.76 -3.23
N GLN A 1050 27.41 14.72 -3.71
CA GLN A 1050 26.10 14.83 -4.35
C GLN A 1050 25.00 14.14 -3.51
N ILE A 1051 23.81 14.73 -3.49
CA ILE A 1051 22.56 14.11 -3.05
C ILE A 1051 21.55 14.27 -4.18
N GLU A 1052 20.77 13.24 -4.48
CA GLU A 1052 19.55 13.38 -5.27
C GLU A 1052 18.35 12.72 -4.59
N LEU A 1053 17.18 13.31 -4.84
CA LEU A 1053 15.90 12.86 -4.33
C LEU A 1053 14.89 12.85 -5.47
N MET A 1054 14.24 11.72 -5.66
CA MET A 1054 13.12 11.59 -6.60
C MET A 1054 11.86 12.17 -5.97
N VAL A 1055 11.19 13.06 -6.70
CA VAL A 1055 10.09 13.88 -6.18
C VAL A 1055 8.74 13.53 -6.77
N HIS A 1056 8.70 13.02 -8.01
CA HIS A 1056 7.45 12.60 -8.68
C HIS A 1056 7.73 11.65 -9.85
N ARG A 1057 6.76 10.80 -10.19
CA ARG A 1057 6.86 9.75 -11.23
C ARG A 1057 5.54 9.66 -12.00
N ARG A 1058 5.62 9.43 -13.30
CA ARG A 1058 4.47 9.06 -14.15
C ARG A 1058 4.91 7.98 -15.13
N LEU A 1059 4.24 6.84 -15.10
CA LEU A 1059 4.69 5.61 -15.76
C LEU A 1059 3.61 5.08 -16.68
N VAL A 1060 3.97 4.77 -17.92
CA VAL A 1060 3.03 4.37 -18.98
C VAL A 1060 2.90 2.85 -19.13
N ARG A 1061 3.50 2.09 -18.21
CA ARG A 1061 3.51 0.62 -18.16
C ARG A 1061 3.35 0.15 -16.71
N ASP A 1062 2.84 -1.06 -16.58
CA ASP A 1062 2.76 -1.81 -15.32
C ASP A 1062 4.04 -2.65 -15.20
N ASP A 1063 4.56 -2.81 -13.98
CA ASP A 1063 5.76 -3.60 -13.70
C ASP A 1063 5.46 -5.11 -13.52
N ASN A 1064 4.19 -5.53 -13.70
CA ASN A 1064 3.70 -6.90 -13.64
C ASN A 1064 3.97 -7.60 -12.31
N LEU A 1065 3.79 -6.86 -11.21
CA LEU A 1065 4.02 -7.34 -9.84
C LEU A 1065 2.72 -7.52 -9.01
N GLY A 1066 1.55 -7.33 -9.62
CA GLY A 1066 0.25 -7.68 -9.03
C GLY A 1066 -0.78 -6.55 -9.01
N VAL A 1067 -0.35 -5.29 -9.12
CA VAL A 1067 -1.26 -4.13 -9.20
C VAL A 1067 -2.09 -4.14 -10.48
N HIS A 1068 -1.49 -4.56 -11.60
CA HIS A 1068 -2.14 -4.61 -12.91
C HIS A 1068 -2.73 -3.26 -13.33
N GLU A 1069 -2.05 -2.17 -12.99
CA GLU A 1069 -2.45 -0.80 -13.28
C GLU A 1069 -1.20 0.08 -13.45
N ILE A 1070 -1.23 0.91 -14.48
CA ILE A 1070 -0.18 1.88 -14.76
C ILE A 1070 -0.23 3.06 -13.79
N LEU A 1071 0.92 3.53 -13.31
CA LEU A 1071 1.00 4.67 -12.39
C LEU A 1071 0.81 6.00 -13.16
N MET A 1072 -0.44 6.31 -13.49
CA MET A 1072 -0.85 7.53 -14.19
C MET A 1072 -1.91 8.30 -13.40
N GLU A 1073 -1.52 8.82 -12.24
CA GLU A 1073 -2.38 9.67 -11.42
C GLU A 1073 -2.80 10.92 -12.20
N ASN A 1074 -4.09 11.25 -12.16
CA ASN A 1074 -4.67 12.41 -12.84
C ASN A 1074 -5.21 13.41 -11.82
N GLY A 1075 -5.07 14.70 -12.14
CA GLY A 1075 -5.69 15.81 -11.42
C GLY A 1075 -7.14 16.05 -11.88
N ILE A 1076 -7.74 17.15 -11.41
CA ILE A 1076 -9.16 17.46 -11.68
C ILE A 1076 -9.48 17.67 -13.17
N GLY A 1077 -8.49 18.14 -13.95
CA GLY A 1077 -8.64 18.37 -15.39
C GLY A 1077 -8.50 17.11 -16.25
N GLY A 1078 -8.23 15.94 -15.66
CA GLY A 1078 -7.93 14.70 -16.39
C GLY A 1078 -6.47 14.58 -16.87
N ASP A 1079 -5.70 15.67 -16.82
CA ASP A 1079 -4.25 15.67 -17.03
C ASP A 1079 -3.51 15.06 -15.84
N GLY A 1080 -2.22 14.74 -16.03
CA GLY A 1080 -1.38 14.17 -14.97
C GLY A 1080 -1.31 15.01 -13.70
N LEU A 1081 -1.29 14.35 -12.54
CA LEU A 1081 -1.32 14.99 -11.23
C LEU A 1081 -0.14 15.96 -11.01
N ILE A 1082 -0.44 17.16 -10.50
CA ILE A 1082 0.55 18.16 -10.10
C ILE A 1082 0.84 18.00 -8.60
N VAL A 1083 2.11 17.84 -8.25
CA VAL A 1083 2.55 17.68 -6.87
C VAL A 1083 3.53 18.79 -6.50
N ARG A 1084 3.33 19.35 -5.31
CA ARG A 1084 4.20 20.35 -4.69
C ARG A 1084 4.74 19.82 -3.37
N GLY A 1085 6.02 20.06 -3.12
CA GLY A 1085 6.68 19.69 -1.87
C GLY A 1085 7.93 20.50 -1.60
N GLN A 1086 8.56 20.25 -0.46
CA GLN A 1086 9.65 21.06 0.07
C GLN A 1086 10.79 20.21 0.64
N HIS A 1087 12.00 20.69 0.43
CA HIS A 1087 13.21 20.22 1.09
C HIS A 1087 13.85 21.33 1.92
N TRP A 1088 14.30 21.00 3.12
CA TRP A 1088 15.09 21.91 3.96
C TRP A 1088 16.56 21.51 3.92
N ILE A 1089 17.43 22.49 3.65
CA ILE A 1089 18.87 22.27 3.55
C ILE A 1089 19.55 22.67 4.86
N HIS A 1090 20.46 21.82 5.35
CA HIS A 1090 21.33 22.12 6.47
C HIS A 1090 22.78 21.79 6.13
N LEU A 1091 23.60 22.82 5.98
CA LEU A 1091 25.04 22.71 5.75
C LEU A 1091 25.78 23.48 6.85
N ASP A 1092 26.54 22.78 7.67
CA ASP A 1092 27.34 23.39 8.74
C ASP A 1092 28.52 22.46 9.10
N LEU A 1093 29.25 22.80 10.16
CA LEU A 1093 30.19 21.91 10.81
C LEU A 1093 29.50 20.60 11.16
N GLN A 1094 30.19 19.49 10.94
CA GLN A 1094 29.65 18.15 11.18
C GLN A 1094 29.11 17.98 12.61
N SER A 1095 29.80 18.54 13.61
CA SER A 1095 29.33 18.49 15.00
C SER A 1095 28.00 19.21 15.23
N VAL A 1096 27.74 20.31 14.50
CA VAL A 1096 26.50 21.09 14.62
C VAL A 1096 25.34 20.34 13.99
N VAL A 1097 25.52 19.87 12.74
CA VAL A 1097 24.49 19.12 12.02
C VAL A 1097 24.13 17.85 12.78
N LEU A 1098 25.11 17.05 13.21
CA LEU A 1098 24.84 15.78 13.89
C LEU A 1098 24.23 15.95 15.29
N ASN A 1099 24.53 17.04 16.02
CA ASN A 1099 23.94 17.29 17.33
C ASN A 1099 22.46 17.70 17.26
N ARG A 1100 22.05 18.35 16.16
CA ARG A 1100 20.66 18.83 15.96
C ARG A 1100 19.87 17.98 14.97
N ASP A 1101 20.47 16.95 14.37
CA ASP A 1101 19.89 16.15 13.28
C ASP A 1101 18.47 15.65 13.57
N ARG A 1102 18.29 14.95 14.71
CA ARG A 1102 17.02 14.34 15.10
C ARG A 1102 15.96 15.40 15.45
N GLU A 1103 16.37 16.49 16.10
CA GLU A 1103 15.50 17.63 16.42
C GLU A 1103 15.00 18.32 15.14
N PHE A 1104 15.91 18.62 14.21
CA PHE A 1104 15.58 19.26 12.95
C PHE A 1104 14.68 18.36 12.08
N ALA A 1105 14.99 17.07 11.96
CA ALA A 1105 14.15 16.09 11.25
C ALA A 1105 12.72 16.04 11.81
N THR A 1106 12.60 16.08 13.14
CA THR A 1106 11.30 16.04 13.83
C THR A 1106 10.50 17.30 13.54
N ARG A 1107 11.14 18.47 13.48
CA ARG A 1107 10.49 19.75 13.15
C ARG A 1107 9.96 19.82 11.72
N VAL A 1108 10.66 19.23 10.78
CA VAL A 1108 10.17 19.07 9.39
C VAL A 1108 9.02 18.07 9.33
N THR A 1109 9.11 16.97 10.09
CA THR A 1109 8.08 15.91 10.09
C THR A 1109 6.77 16.34 10.77
N LYS A 1110 6.86 17.16 11.82
CA LYS A 1110 5.73 17.64 12.63
C LYS A 1110 5.78 19.17 12.71
N PRO A 1111 5.51 19.88 11.60
CA PRO A 1111 5.54 21.33 11.57
C PRO A 1111 4.39 21.93 12.39
N PRO A 1112 4.46 23.23 12.77
CA PRO A 1112 3.34 23.90 13.40
C PRO A 1112 2.09 23.89 12.53
N ILE A 1113 0.93 23.70 13.17
CA ILE A 1113 -0.38 23.73 12.53
C ILE A 1113 -0.89 25.17 12.51
N ILE A 1114 -1.35 25.63 11.34
CA ILE A 1114 -1.81 27.01 11.12
C ILE A 1114 -3.33 27.03 10.93
N PHE A 1115 -4.00 27.95 11.61
CA PHE A 1115 -5.44 28.21 11.44
C PHE A 1115 -5.76 29.69 11.58
N PHE A 1116 -6.95 30.08 11.13
CA PHE A 1116 -7.32 31.47 10.90
C PHE A 1116 -8.69 31.78 11.49
N ASN A 1117 -8.90 33.05 11.87
CA ASN A 1117 -10.23 33.58 12.16
C ASN A 1117 -10.40 34.94 11.47
N LYS A 1118 -11.42 35.11 10.63
CA LYS A 1118 -11.76 36.42 10.08
C LYS A 1118 -12.34 37.35 11.15
N ARG A 1119 -11.94 38.63 11.12
CA ARG A 1119 -12.43 39.63 12.07
C ARG A 1119 -13.36 40.64 11.39
N ARG A 1120 -14.53 40.84 12.00
CA ARG A 1120 -15.53 41.85 11.56
C ARG A 1120 -15.42 43.20 12.27
N SER A 1121 -14.74 43.28 13.43
CA SER A 1121 -14.48 44.54 14.14
C SER A 1121 -13.05 44.61 14.70
N SER A 1122 -12.53 45.83 14.82
CA SER A 1122 -11.23 46.17 15.42
C SER A 1122 -11.22 46.14 16.95
N ALA A 1123 -12.25 45.60 17.61
CA ALA A 1123 -12.33 45.56 19.06
C ALA A 1123 -11.09 44.88 19.71
N PRO A 1124 -10.62 45.32 20.89
CA PRO A 1124 -9.49 44.68 21.56
C PRO A 1124 -9.80 43.20 21.80
N ILE A 1125 -8.87 42.33 21.44
CA ILE A 1125 -8.96 40.91 21.80
C ILE A 1125 -8.42 40.75 23.21
N ASP A 1126 -9.10 39.97 24.07
CA ASP A 1126 -8.59 39.64 25.39
C ASP A 1126 -7.25 38.89 25.26
N PRO A 1127 -6.11 39.48 25.67
CA PRO A 1127 -4.78 38.88 25.52
C PRO A 1127 -4.66 37.53 26.24
N HIS A 1128 -5.45 37.31 27.31
CA HIS A 1128 -5.40 36.08 28.11
C HIS A 1128 -6.10 34.88 27.45
N THR A 1129 -6.82 35.12 26.34
CA THR A 1129 -7.59 34.07 25.64
C THR A 1129 -6.84 33.45 24.45
N LEU A 1130 -5.73 34.05 24.00
CA LEU A 1130 -5.12 33.75 22.69
C LEU A 1130 -3.62 33.38 22.73
N SER A 1131 -3.11 32.98 23.88
CA SER A 1131 -1.87 32.21 23.96
C SER A 1131 -1.91 31.19 25.08
N TRP A 1132 -1.26 30.06 24.86
CA TRP A 1132 -1.27 28.98 25.84
C TRP A 1132 -0.13 28.01 25.58
N SER A 1133 0.45 27.49 26.66
CA SER A 1133 1.32 26.31 26.64
C SER A 1133 0.75 25.24 27.55
N GLY A 1134 0.72 24.02 27.03
CA GLY A 1134 0.44 22.82 27.81
C GLY A 1134 1.60 22.39 28.70
N LEU A 1135 2.77 23.05 28.61
CA LEU A 1135 3.95 22.78 29.43
C LEU A 1135 4.27 23.97 30.34
N ASN A 1136 4.61 23.70 31.60
CA ASN A 1136 5.15 24.71 32.52
C ASN A 1136 6.59 25.10 32.16
N SER A 1137 7.32 24.23 31.44
CA SER A 1137 8.66 24.49 30.93
C SER A 1137 8.92 23.67 29.66
N SER A 1138 9.57 24.29 28.66
CA SER A 1138 10.01 23.58 27.45
C SER A 1138 10.92 22.40 27.80
N LEU A 1139 10.76 21.28 27.09
CA LEU A 1139 11.68 20.16 27.18
C LEU A 1139 13.05 20.56 26.57
N PRO A 1140 14.15 19.93 27.01
CA PRO A 1140 15.43 20.04 26.31
C PRO A 1140 15.34 19.47 24.89
N TYR A 1141 16.07 20.04 23.94
CA TYR A 1141 16.09 19.59 22.53
C TYR A 1141 16.49 18.12 22.31
N HIS A 1142 17.08 17.48 23.31
CA HIS A 1142 17.43 16.05 23.24
C HIS A 1142 16.36 15.12 23.82
N ILE A 1143 15.27 15.66 24.39
CA ILE A 1143 14.12 14.89 24.87
C ILE A 1143 12.93 15.20 23.98
N HIS A 1144 12.48 14.20 23.23
CA HIS A 1144 11.33 14.29 22.35
C HIS A 1144 10.09 13.70 23.02
N LEU A 1145 9.03 14.50 23.15
CA LEU A 1145 7.70 14.01 23.48
C LEU A 1145 7.07 13.40 22.23
N LEU A 1146 7.10 12.07 22.14
CA LEU A 1146 6.63 11.33 20.99
C LEU A 1146 5.10 11.19 20.99
N ASN A 1147 4.52 10.84 22.15
CA ASN A 1147 3.07 10.73 22.32
C ASN A 1147 2.64 11.31 23.67
N LEU A 1148 1.48 11.98 23.68
CA LEU A 1148 0.71 12.37 24.86
C LEU A 1148 -0.75 12.08 24.54
N VAL A 1149 -1.28 10.97 25.05
CA VAL A 1149 -2.59 10.44 24.62
C VAL A 1149 -3.43 10.07 25.84
N ALA A 1150 -4.74 10.28 25.73
CA ALA A 1150 -5.69 9.77 26.71
C ALA A 1150 -5.69 8.23 26.69
N TRP A 1151 -5.74 7.61 27.86
CA TRP A 1151 -5.83 6.17 28.01
C TRP A 1151 -6.98 5.81 28.97
N PRO A 1152 -7.82 4.79 28.68
CA PRO A 1152 -7.83 3.94 27.47
C PRO A 1152 -8.06 4.69 26.15
N LEU A 1153 -7.63 4.10 25.01
CA LEU A 1153 -7.76 4.73 23.68
C LEU A 1153 -9.22 4.89 23.21
N THR A 1154 -10.12 4.08 23.77
CA THR A 1154 -11.57 4.09 23.51
C THR A 1154 -12.30 3.90 24.83
N GLU A 1155 -13.39 4.63 25.06
CA GLU A 1155 -14.25 4.41 26.21
C GLU A 1155 -14.86 2.99 26.19
N THR A 1156 -14.63 2.21 27.25
CA THR A 1156 -15.29 0.91 27.49
C THR A 1156 -15.89 0.89 28.89
N GLU A 1157 -16.94 0.09 29.12
CA GLU A 1157 -17.61 0.00 30.42
C GLU A 1157 -16.70 -0.49 31.57
N ILE A 1158 -15.56 -1.10 31.22
CA ILE A 1158 -14.67 -1.86 32.11
C ILE A 1158 -13.53 -0.98 32.69
N GLU A 1159 -13.04 0.03 31.97
CA GLU A 1159 -11.90 0.88 32.39
C GLU A 1159 -12.30 2.36 32.53
N LYS A 1160 -12.94 2.71 33.64
CA LYS A 1160 -13.45 4.08 33.90
C LYS A 1160 -12.40 5.11 34.35
N LYS A 1161 -11.17 4.70 34.68
CA LYS A 1161 -10.13 5.62 35.18
C LYS A 1161 -9.33 6.18 34.02
N GLN A 1162 -9.57 7.45 33.67
CA GLN A 1162 -8.73 8.16 32.71
C GLN A 1162 -7.29 8.25 33.22
N GLN A 1163 -6.36 7.81 32.38
CA GLN A 1163 -4.91 7.86 32.56
C GLN A 1163 -4.27 8.52 31.34
N LEU A 1164 -2.97 8.82 31.41
CA LEU A 1164 -2.19 9.36 30.30
C LEU A 1164 -1.16 8.34 29.83
N LEU A 1165 -1.15 8.09 28.53
CA LEU A 1165 -0.04 7.43 27.87
C LEU A 1165 0.97 8.49 27.43
N ILE A 1166 2.19 8.40 27.95
CA ILE A 1166 3.29 9.31 27.64
C ILE A 1166 4.46 8.51 27.06
N ARG A 1167 4.93 8.89 25.87
CA ARG A 1167 6.17 8.35 25.28
C ARG A 1167 7.22 9.43 25.12
N LEU A 1168 8.42 9.14 25.61
CA LEU A 1168 9.57 10.04 25.57
C LEU A 1168 10.77 9.33 24.93
N GLU A 1169 11.38 9.96 23.93
CA GLU A 1169 12.64 9.50 23.33
C GLU A 1169 13.78 10.43 23.72
N ASN A 1170 14.94 9.84 24.07
CA ASN A 1170 16.15 10.60 24.35
C ASN A 1170 17.13 10.50 23.16
N PHE A 1171 17.35 11.61 22.46
CA PHE A 1171 18.24 11.69 21.30
C PHE A 1171 19.73 11.77 21.63
N GLN A 1172 20.12 11.84 22.91
CA GLN A 1172 21.54 11.84 23.27
C GLN A 1172 22.20 10.54 22.79
N LYS A 1173 23.37 10.64 22.16
CA LYS A 1173 24.21 9.47 21.83
C LYS A 1173 24.97 8.96 23.06
N SER A 1174 25.12 7.64 23.18
CA SER A 1174 26.03 7.02 24.15
C SER A 1174 27.49 7.13 23.64
N TYR A 1175 28.37 7.87 24.32
CA TYR A 1175 29.76 8.06 23.86
C TYR A 1175 30.67 6.91 24.35
N THR A 1176 31.51 6.36 23.46
CA THR A 1176 32.40 5.21 23.75
C THR A 1176 33.90 5.54 23.77
N LYS A 1177 34.33 6.75 23.36
CA LYS A 1177 35.76 7.14 23.38
C LYS A 1177 36.09 8.17 24.46
N GLY A 1178 36.64 7.69 25.57
CA GLY A 1178 37.12 8.46 26.75
C GLY A 1178 36.99 7.63 28.03
N PRO A 1179 37.61 8.01 29.17
CA PRO A 1179 37.29 7.37 30.46
C PRO A 1179 35.77 7.44 30.66
N PRO A 1180 35.12 6.43 31.25
CA PRO A 1180 33.70 6.13 31.05
C PRO A 1180 32.78 7.18 31.67
N MET A 1181 32.69 8.35 31.06
CA MET A 1181 31.55 9.24 31.18
C MET A 1181 30.49 8.73 30.20
N ARG A 1182 29.92 7.55 30.52
CA ARG A 1182 28.58 7.19 30.05
C ARG A 1182 27.71 8.41 30.35
N ARG A 1183 27.18 9.11 29.34
CA ARG A 1183 26.23 10.21 29.59
C ARG A 1183 25.15 9.65 30.51
N ARG A 1184 25.01 10.25 31.70
CA ARG A 1184 24.06 9.78 32.71
C ARG A 1184 22.64 9.89 32.13
N PRO A 1185 21.73 8.98 32.49
CA PRO A 1185 20.32 9.11 32.12
C PRO A 1185 19.81 10.52 32.48
N TYR A 1186 18.95 11.08 31.64
CA TYR A 1186 18.32 12.37 31.92
C TYR A 1186 17.22 12.18 32.97
N LEU A 1187 17.19 13.05 33.99
CA LEU A 1187 16.16 13.04 35.02
C LEU A 1187 15.12 14.11 34.68
N LEU A 1188 13.90 13.69 34.33
CA LEU A 1188 12.78 14.58 34.00
C LEU A 1188 11.79 14.60 35.16
N HIS A 1189 11.56 15.77 35.75
CA HIS A 1189 10.51 15.97 36.75
C HIS A 1189 9.14 16.07 36.05
N LEU A 1190 8.29 15.06 36.22
CA LEU A 1190 7.07 14.90 35.43
C LEU A 1190 5.82 15.48 36.12
N SER A 1191 5.73 15.45 37.45
CA SER A 1191 4.50 15.79 38.20
C SER A 1191 3.87 17.13 37.84
N TRP A 1192 4.72 18.13 37.57
CA TRP A 1192 4.32 19.50 37.27
C TRP A 1192 4.77 19.93 35.88
N LEU A 1193 5.07 18.98 34.99
CA LEU A 1193 5.53 19.31 33.65
C LEU A 1193 4.42 19.95 32.83
N PHE A 1194 3.18 19.46 32.96
CA PHE A 1194 2.03 19.95 32.23
C PHE A 1194 1.25 21.01 33.01
N SER A 1195 0.78 22.05 32.34
CA SER A 1195 0.24 23.25 33.00
C SER A 1195 -1.12 23.05 33.67
N ARG A 1196 -1.97 22.15 33.16
CA ARG A 1196 -3.31 21.85 33.69
C ARG A 1196 -3.45 20.46 34.32
N ILE A 1197 -2.34 19.74 34.42
CA ILE A 1197 -2.33 18.34 34.82
C ILE A 1197 -1.25 18.10 35.85
N HIS A 1198 -1.66 17.59 37.00
CA HIS A 1198 -0.78 17.10 38.04
C HIS A 1198 -0.66 15.57 37.98
N ILE A 1199 0.54 15.08 37.65
CA ILE A 1199 0.84 13.64 37.57
C ILE A 1199 1.37 13.16 38.93
N HIS A 1200 0.64 12.25 39.56
CA HIS A 1200 0.96 11.77 40.91
C HIS A 1200 1.44 10.32 40.95
N ASN A 1201 1.26 9.55 39.87
CA ASN A 1201 1.76 8.18 39.76
C ASN A 1201 1.99 7.79 38.29
N CYS A 1202 3.01 6.98 38.01
CA CYS A 1202 3.28 6.41 36.69
C CYS A 1202 3.83 4.99 36.78
N THR A 1203 3.49 4.19 35.78
CA THR A 1203 4.05 2.84 35.59
C THR A 1203 4.70 2.77 34.21
N GLU A 1204 5.92 2.23 34.14
CA GLU A 1204 6.60 1.99 32.87
C GLU A 1204 6.10 0.69 32.21
N LEU A 1205 5.82 0.79 30.92
CA LEU A 1205 5.32 -0.28 30.07
C LEU A 1205 6.28 -0.51 28.89
N ASN A 1206 6.07 -1.59 28.15
CA ASN A 1206 6.68 -1.79 26.84
C ASN A 1206 6.19 -0.73 25.83
N LEU A 1207 6.76 -0.73 24.62
CA LEU A 1207 6.51 0.30 23.59
C LEU A 1207 5.01 0.48 23.27
N THR A 1208 4.26 -0.62 23.21
CA THR A 1208 2.86 -0.67 22.81
C THR A 1208 1.87 -0.52 23.99
N ALA A 1209 2.37 -0.20 25.18
CA ALA A 1209 1.57 0.07 26.38
C ALA A 1209 0.63 -1.07 26.81
N ASP A 1210 0.88 -2.29 26.35
CA ASP A 1210 0.08 -3.48 26.62
C ASP A 1210 0.75 -4.39 27.66
N GLN A 1211 2.01 -4.17 28.07
CA GLN A 1211 2.65 -4.99 29.09
C GLN A 1211 3.54 -4.16 30.01
N SER A 1212 3.55 -4.48 31.32
CA SER A 1212 4.49 -3.87 32.27
C SER A 1212 5.91 -4.31 31.96
N ILE A 1213 6.88 -3.39 32.01
CA ILE A 1213 8.28 -3.68 31.67
C ILE A 1213 8.92 -4.74 32.57
N ASN A 1214 8.42 -4.89 33.80
CA ASN A 1214 8.89 -5.88 34.79
C ASN A 1214 8.13 -7.22 34.73
N SER A 1215 7.22 -7.38 33.77
CA SER A 1215 6.46 -8.62 33.61
C SER A 1215 7.38 -9.75 33.11
N PRO A 1216 7.24 -10.99 33.58
CA PRO A 1216 7.90 -12.13 32.94
C PRO A 1216 7.53 -12.25 31.45
N LEU A 1217 6.34 -11.78 31.07
CA LEU A 1217 5.85 -11.78 29.68
C LEU A 1217 6.48 -10.69 28.79
N THR A 1218 7.29 -9.78 29.33
CA THR A 1218 8.12 -8.85 28.52
C THR A 1218 9.56 -9.34 28.42
N GLN A 1219 9.92 -10.42 29.10
CA GLN A 1219 11.23 -11.05 28.93
C GLN A 1219 11.24 -11.75 27.57
N GLN A 1220 12.17 -11.30 26.73
CA GLN A 1220 12.45 -11.92 25.45
C GLN A 1220 13.19 -13.25 25.68
N LEU A 1221 13.02 -14.19 24.76
CA LEU A 1221 13.85 -15.39 24.73
C LEU A 1221 15.34 -15.02 24.70
N HIS A 1222 16.14 -15.78 25.45
CA HIS A 1222 17.59 -15.67 25.42
C HIS A 1222 18.12 -16.38 24.18
N TRP A 1223 19.03 -15.73 23.44
CA TRP A 1223 19.64 -16.30 22.24
C TRP A 1223 21.16 -16.47 22.41
N PRO A 1224 21.78 -17.50 21.82
CA PRO A 1224 23.23 -17.65 21.86
C PRO A 1224 23.96 -16.42 21.35
N GLY A 1225 24.94 -15.96 22.13
CA GLY A 1225 25.66 -14.74 21.82
C GLY A 1225 24.79 -13.49 21.91
N SER A 1226 23.70 -13.49 22.68
CA SER A 1226 23.01 -12.24 23.07
C SER A 1226 23.76 -11.55 24.20
N ASP A 1227 23.85 -10.22 24.16
CA ASP A 1227 24.55 -9.46 25.20
C ASP A 1227 23.58 -9.23 26.39
N LEU A 1228 23.58 -10.15 27.35
CA LEU A 1228 22.71 -10.12 28.54
C LEU A 1228 22.76 -8.81 29.35
N ASN A 1229 23.87 -8.06 29.27
CA ASN A 1229 24.06 -6.78 29.96
C ASN A 1229 23.44 -5.56 29.25
N ASP A 1230 23.01 -5.70 27.99
CA ASP A 1230 22.45 -4.61 27.16
C ASP A 1230 20.92 -4.68 27.03
N GLN A 1231 20.26 -5.73 27.55
CA GLN A 1231 18.81 -5.70 27.70
C GLN A 1231 18.44 -4.58 28.67
N ALA A 1232 17.61 -3.64 28.21
CA ALA A 1232 17.23 -2.43 28.95
C ALA A 1232 16.38 -2.69 30.22
N THR A 1233 16.39 -3.91 30.74
CA THR A 1233 15.68 -4.41 31.91
C THR A 1233 16.63 -4.52 33.11
N GLY A 1234 17.25 -3.41 33.50
CA GLY A 1234 17.84 -3.32 34.83
C GLY A 1234 16.73 -3.37 35.88
N SER A 1235 16.94 -4.07 37.01
CA SER A 1235 15.95 -4.24 38.09
C SER A 1235 15.46 -2.95 38.79
N ASN A 1236 15.96 -1.79 38.39
CA ASN A 1236 15.61 -0.51 38.97
C ASN A 1236 14.59 0.21 38.08
N SER A 1237 13.39 0.47 38.64
CA SER A 1237 12.35 1.29 38.01
C SER A 1237 12.91 2.60 37.45
N ASN A 1238 12.59 2.92 36.18
CA ASN A 1238 12.89 4.24 35.62
C ASN A 1238 11.95 5.32 36.15
N VAL A 1239 10.90 4.94 36.88
CA VAL A 1239 10.05 5.84 37.66
C VAL A 1239 10.61 5.95 39.08
N ILE A 1240 11.04 7.16 39.45
CA ILE A 1240 11.57 7.50 40.76
C ILE A 1240 10.48 8.28 41.52
N GLN A 1241 9.91 7.66 42.56
CA GLN A 1241 8.94 8.28 43.45
C GLN A 1241 9.59 8.56 44.80
N ARG A 1242 10.06 9.79 45.02
CA ARG A 1242 10.78 10.18 46.26
C ARG A 1242 9.85 10.60 47.40
N ARG A 1243 8.65 11.09 47.07
CA ARG A 1243 7.61 11.54 47.97
C ARG A 1243 6.24 11.09 47.45
N LEU A 1244 5.24 11.00 48.33
CA LEU A 1244 3.85 10.84 47.91
C LEU A 1244 3.50 11.95 46.91
N ASN A 1245 3.03 11.55 45.72
CA ASN A 1245 2.63 12.42 44.61
C ASN A 1245 3.75 13.11 43.78
N GLU A 1246 5.04 12.81 43.97
CA GLU A 1246 6.12 13.34 43.12
C GLU A 1246 6.74 12.25 42.22
N VAL A 1247 6.71 12.47 40.90
CA VAL A 1247 7.18 11.55 39.87
C VAL A 1247 8.36 12.18 39.11
N THR A 1248 9.50 11.50 39.11
CA THR A 1248 10.66 11.81 38.26
C THR A 1248 11.00 10.61 37.39
N LEU A 1249 11.19 10.84 36.10
CA LEU A 1249 11.54 9.81 35.13
C LEU A 1249 13.04 9.81 34.85
N ARG A 1250 13.60 8.61 34.69
CA ARG A 1250 14.97 8.37 34.27
C ARG A 1250 14.98 7.92 32.80
N LEU A 1251 15.46 8.77 31.90
CA LEU A 1251 15.46 8.52 30.46
C LEU A 1251 16.87 8.19 29.95
N HIS A 1252 17.05 6.97 29.47
CA HIS A 1252 18.36 6.52 28.95
C HIS A 1252 18.64 7.09 27.56
N PRO A 1253 19.91 7.34 27.18
CA PRO A 1253 20.28 7.75 25.83
C PRO A 1253 19.84 6.73 24.77
N GLU A 1254 19.36 7.22 23.61
CA GLU A 1254 18.95 6.45 22.42
C GLU A 1254 17.76 5.49 22.62
N THR A 1255 17.03 5.60 23.72
CA THR A 1255 15.86 4.76 24.03
C THR A 1255 14.55 5.53 24.02
N ILE A 1256 13.47 4.79 23.72
CA ILE A 1256 12.09 5.24 23.88
C ILE A 1256 11.57 4.63 25.18
N HIS A 1257 10.95 5.45 26.02
CA HIS A 1257 10.30 5.00 27.25
C HIS A 1257 8.81 5.31 27.20
N THR A 1258 7.99 4.33 27.61
CA THR A 1258 6.51 4.42 27.57
C THR A 1258 5.97 4.33 28.98
N PHE A 1259 5.15 5.31 29.37
CA PHE A 1259 4.60 5.41 30.72
C PHE A 1259 3.09 5.56 30.68
N LEU A 1260 2.41 4.84 31.57
CA LEU A 1260 0.99 5.03 31.86
C LEU A 1260 0.85 5.73 33.22
N CYS A 1261 0.28 6.93 33.20
CA CYS A 1261 0.30 7.84 34.34
C CYS A 1261 -1.10 8.18 34.84
N ALA A 1262 -1.29 8.15 36.15
CA ALA A 1262 -2.48 8.68 36.79
C ALA A 1262 -2.30 10.18 37.05
N PHE A 1263 -3.38 10.94 36.84
CA PHE A 1263 -3.34 12.39 36.89
C PHE A 1263 -4.58 13.00 37.55
N GLN A 1264 -4.44 14.25 37.97
CA GLN A 1264 -5.53 15.11 38.43
C GLN A 1264 -5.49 16.40 37.61
N ARG A 1265 -6.66 16.89 37.20
CA ARG A 1265 -6.77 18.20 36.55
C ARG A 1265 -6.71 19.27 37.63
N THR A 1266 -5.92 20.31 37.38
CA THR A 1266 -5.72 21.43 38.31
C THR A 1266 -6.65 22.59 38.02
#